data_AF-A0A7T4NA12-F1
#
_entry.id   AF-A0A7T4NA12-F1
#
_cell.length_a   1.000
_cell.length_b   1.000
_cell.length_c   1.000
_cell.angle_alpha   90.00
_cell.angle_beta   90.00
_cell.angle_gamma   90.00
#
_symmetry.space_group_name_H-M   'P 1'
#
loop_
_entity.id
_entity.type
_entity.pdbx_description
1 polymer ?
#
loop_
_entity_poly.entity_id
_entity_poly.type
_entity_poly.pdbx_seq_one_letter_code
_entity_poly.pdbx_strand_id
1 'polypeptide(L)'
;MNNVDTSSPNDGLQSVGGNEYVVTLQGVSATRDNADFDVQGGATLNLSGSSNTVIAESGVSFVSVMGNGNTVIGSADDGGVLSLNGAGNVVNFGANGQVDESGSNNTITMGANGYANLSGTGSTVNAAQGGEVGLVGHGDIANVNNGLVILVADEAQVNGNGNQVNFANARSTLNLSGTGNLISMDAHSVQPEEVVTTTGSLTEAADGSLVLTGSIDPNTVTLTGGLATVQLGNGNVATIANVSAGSQLEYVDASGAVTSTTLMDSDMVHLGGNLYQVTADVQAHLDSTIFDVQGGATLNLSGSSNTVIAESGVSFVSVMGNGNTVIGSADDGGVLSLNGAGNVVNFGANGQVDESGSNNTITMGANGYANLSGTGSTVNAAQGGEVGLVGHGDIANVNNGLVILVADEAQVNGNGNQVNFANARSTLNLSGTGNLISMDAHSVQPEEVVTTTGSLTEAADGSLVLTGSIDPNTVTLTGGLATVQLGNGNVATIANVSAGSQLEYVDASGAVTSTTLMDSDMVHLGGNLYQVTADVQAHLDSTIFDVQGGATLNLSGSSNTVIAESGVSFVSVMGNGNTVIGSADDGGVLSLNGAGNVVNFGANGQVDESGSNNTITMGANGYANLSGTGSTVNAAQGGEVGLVGHGDIANVNNGLVILVADEAQVNGNGNQVNFANARSTLNLSGTGNLISMDAHSVQPEEVVTTTGSLTEAADGSLVLTGSIDPNTVTLTGGLATVQLGNGNVATIANVSAGSQLEFVDASGAVSWTVMQDTGLNAAVPTTFNFGVDSGQQTINPINPAMGAEIGTVDLATGISDSQLWFQQVGNNLQMDILGTHDSLEIDGWFGSGSSAVQSFQTSDGLMLDTQVNQLVSAMAAYSAANPGFDPGLVTQMPTDPSLQNVIAASWHH
;
A
#
# COMPACT_ATOMS: atom_id res chain seq x y z
N MET A 1 24.93 13.22 55.44
CA MET A 1 26.14 12.48 55.01
C MET A 1 25.84 11.86 53.66
N ASN A 2 26.60 12.32 52.67
CA ASN A 2 26.91 11.75 51.35
C ASN A 2 25.83 10.91 50.64
N ASN A 3 25.27 11.51 49.59
CA ASN A 3 25.30 10.85 48.28
C ASN A 3 25.85 11.87 47.29
N VAL A 4 27.14 11.71 46.97
CA VAL A 4 27.74 12.31 45.79
C VAL A 4 27.26 11.43 44.65
N ASP A 5 26.28 11.90 43.90
CA ASP A 5 25.96 11.31 42.60
C ASP A 5 26.95 11.88 41.60
N THR A 6 27.99 11.11 41.30
CA THR A 6 28.89 11.41 40.20
C THR A 6 28.14 11.09 38.91
N SER A 7 27.49 12.10 38.32
CA SER A 7 27.08 11.99 36.92
C SER A 7 28.30 11.62 36.09
N SER A 8 28.13 10.62 35.23
CA SER A 8 29.12 10.27 34.21
C SER A 8 29.49 11.53 33.43
N PRO A 9 30.77 11.78 33.08
CA PRO A 9 31.18 12.97 32.31
C PRO A 9 30.49 13.11 30.94
N ASN A 10 29.71 12.10 30.50
CA ASN A 10 29.11 11.99 29.18
C ASN A 10 27.58 12.11 29.13
N ASP A 11 26.89 12.39 30.24
CA ASP A 11 25.41 12.45 30.25
C ASP A 11 24.85 13.84 29.89
N GLY A 12 25.72 14.79 29.49
CA GLY A 12 25.33 16.12 28.99
C GLY A 12 24.83 17.12 30.04
N LEU A 13 24.59 16.69 31.28
CA LEU A 13 24.14 17.51 32.41
C LEU A 13 25.24 17.65 33.48
N GLN A 14 25.80 18.85 33.65
CA GLN A 14 26.90 19.13 34.59
C GLN A 14 26.43 20.03 35.74
N SER A 15 26.67 19.63 37.00
CA SER A 15 26.43 20.52 38.15
C SER A 15 27.59 21.47 38.36
N VAL A 16 27.33 22.78 38.39
CA VAL A 16 28.34 23.85 38.57
C VAL A 16 28.41 24.38 40.01
N GLY A 17 27.54 23.88 40.90
CA GLY A 17 27.52 24.19 42.33
C GLY A 17 26.13 24.60 42.80
N GLY A 18 25.73 24.19 44.01
CA GLY A 18 24.38 24.45 44.51
C GLY A 18 23.30 23.72 43.68
N ASN A 19 22.24 24.43 43.29
CA ASN A 19 21.16 23.92 42.44
C ASN A 19 21.31 24.35 40.97
N GLU A 20 22.52 24.66 40.50
CA GLU A 20 22.81 25.16 39.15
C GLU A 20 23.44 24.07 38.26
N TYR A 21 22.97 23.97 37.01
CA TYR A 21 23.32 22.93 36.03
C TYR A 21 23.57 23.51 34.64
N VAL A 22 24.53 22.96 33.90
CA VAL A 22 24.81 23.28 32.50
C VAL A 22 24.46 22.09 31.62
N VAL A 23 23.73 22.34 30.53
CA VAL A 23 23.26 21.35 29.54
C VAL A 23 24.03 21.55 28.24
N THR A 24 24.76 20.51 27.80
CA THR A 24 25.76 20.61 26.71
C THR A 24 25.51 19.65 25.55
N LEU A 25 24.57 18.70 25.69
CA LEU A 25 24.25 17.68 24.68
C LEU A 25 22.76 17.68 24.34
N GLN A 26 22.40 16.99 23.26
CA GLN A 26 21.00 16.70 22.93
C GLN A 26 20.48 15.52 23.77
N GLY A 27 19.18 15.50 24.02
CA GLY A 27 18.45 14.43 24.69
C GLY A 27 18.53 14.45 26.22
N VAL A 28 19.04 15.54 26.81
CA VAL A 28 19.20 15.63 28.27
C VAL A 28 17.85 15.72 28.94
N SER A 29 17.62 14.89 29.95
CA SER A 29 16.38 14.89 30.75
C SER A 29 16.68 15.05 32.23
N ALA A 30 15.93 15.88 32.95
CA ALA A 30 16.14 16.16 34.36
C ALA A 30 14.81 16.24 35.13
N THR A 31 14.80 15.74 36.37
CA THR A 31 13.69 15.92 37.31
C THR A 31 14.16 16.66 38.55
N ARG A 32 13.82 17.95 38.69
CA ARG A 32 14.33 18.85 39.75
C ARG A 32 13.33 19.97 40.06
N ASP A 33 13.31 20.41 41.31
CA ASP A 33 12.61 21.62 41.75
C ASP A 33 13.62 22.65 42.28
N ASN A 34 13.33 23.94 42.09
CA ASN A 34 14.16 25.06 42.56
C ASN A 34 15.62 24.99 42.05
N ALA A 35 15.79 24.66 40.77
CA ALA A 35 17.09 24.55 40.10
C ALA A 35 17.20 25.50 38.90
N ASP A 36 18.43 25.91 38.61
CA ASP A 36 18.77 26.75 37.46
C ASP A 36 19.50 25.91 36.41
N PHE A 37 19.08 26.00 35.15
CA PHE A 37 19.63 25.27 34.01
C PHE A 37 20.11 26.25 32.95
N ASP A 38 21.38 26.16 32.57
CA ASP A 38 21.98 26.88 31.46
C ASP A 38 22.12 25.94 30.25
N VAL A 39 21.35 26.16 29.19
CA VAL A 39 21.25 25.29 28.01
C VAL A 39 22.03 25.90 26.85
N GLN A 40 23.13 25.24 26.48
CA GLN A 40 24.03 25.74 25.45
C GLN A 40 23.49 25.52 24.03
N GLY A 41 23.99 26.32 23.08
CA GLY A 41 23.66 26.18 21.66
C GLY A 41 23.89 24.74 21.14
N GLY A 42 22.90 24.20 20.44
CA GLY A 42 22.89 22.83 19.92
C GLY A 42 22.41 21.75 20.90
N ALA A 43 22.20 22.07 22.19
CA ALA A 43 21.68 21.16 23.20
C ALA A 43 20.13 21.10 23.18
N THR A 44 19.56 20.09 23.87
CA THR A 44 18.13 20.02 24.18
C THR A 44 17.90 19.57 25.62
N LEU A 45 16.81 20.04 26.23
CA LEU A 45 16.46 19.75 27.62
C LEU A 45 15.00 19.33 27.74
N ASN A 46 14.74 18.20 28.40
CA ASN A 46 13.43 17.78 28.90
C ASN A 46 13.42 17.90 30.43
N LEU A 47 12.81 18.96 30.95
CA LEU A 47 12.75 19.25 32.38
C LEU A 47 11.38 18.87 32.97
N SER A 48 11.39 18.14 34.08
CA SER A 48 10.23 17.92 34.93
C SER A 48 10.47 18.47 36.34
N GLY A 49 9.59 19.33 36.82
CA GLY A 49 9.62 19.91 38.16
C GLY A 49 9.26 21.39 38.18
N SER A 50 9.24 21.97 39.38
CA SER A 50 8.64 23.28 39.65
C SER A 50 9.64 24.31 40.15
N SER A 51 9.33 25.59 39.92
CA SER A 51 10.13 26.74 40.37
C SER A 51 11.57 26.75 39.85
N ASN A 52 11.81 26.20 38.66
CA ASN A 52 13.14 26.19 38.03
C ASN A 52 13.34 27.41 37.11
N THR A 53 14.60 27.79 36.88
CA THR A 53 14.99 28.73 35.82
C THR A 53 15.69 27.97 34.71
N VAL A 54 15.32 28.21 33.46
CA VAL A 54 16.01 27.69 32.27
C VAL A 54 16.49 28.88 31.46
N ILE A 55 17.80 29.00 31.25
CA ILE A 55 18.42 29.98 30.36
C ILE A 55 18.76 29.22 29.08
N ALA A 56 18.13 29.59 27.96
CA ALA A 56 18.42 29.02 26.65
C ALA A 56 19.35 29.98 25.89
N GLU A 57 20.56 29.53 25.58
CA GLU A 57 21.49 30.29 24.74
C GLU A 57 21.05 30.28 23.27
N SER A 58 21.72 31.10 22.44
CA SER A 58 21.45 31.14 21.00
C SER A 58 21.76 29.80 20.32
N GLY A 59 20.84 29.30 19.50
CA GLY A 59 20.98 28.05 18.76
C GLY A 59 20.53 26.81 19.53
N VAL A 60 19.76 26.98 20.60
CA VAL A 60 19.10 25.86 21.29
C VAL A 60 17.99 25.30 20.38
N SER A 61 18.01 23.98 20.16
CA SER A 61 17.10 23.36 19.18
C SER A 61 15.71 23.05 19.75
N PHE A 62 15.63 22.67 21.03
CA PHE A 62 14.37 22.32 21.69
C PHE A 62 14.49 22.33 23.21
N VAL A 63 13.50 22.91 23.89
CA VAL A 63 13.33 22.83 25.35
C VAL A 63 11.91 22.34 25.64
N SER A 64 11.76 21.36 26.53
CA SER A 64 10.49 20.94 27.10
C SER A 64 10.51 21.17 28.61
N VAL A 65 9.50 21.88 29.12
CA VAL A 65 9.35 22.17 30.56
C VAL A 65 7.99 21.69 31.04
N MET A 66 8.01 20.74 31.98
CA MET A 66 6.84 20.23 32.68
C MET A 66 6.89 20.63 34.16
N GLY A 67 5.88 21.33 34.65
CA GLY A 67 5.73 21.72 36.07
C GLY A 67 5.34 23.17 36.26
N ASN A 68 5.27 23.62 37.51
CA ASN A 68 4.66 24.91 37.85
C ASN A 68 5.70 25.97 38.21
N GLY A 69 5.42 27.23 37.91
CA GLY A 69 6.23 28.36 38.37
C GLY A 69 7.66 28.43 37.80
N ASN A 70 7.93 27.73 36.69
CA ASN A 70 9.22 27.76 36.02
C ASN A 70 9.39 29.05 35.21
N THR A 71 10.63 29.51 35.05
CA THR A 71 10.99 30.67 34.23
C THR A 71 11.91 30.22 33.10
N VAL A 72 11.56 30.47 31.84
CA VAL A 72 12.41 30.18 30.66
C VAL A 72 12.85 31.50 30.01
N ILE A 73 14.16 31.69 29.89
CA ILE A 73 14.80 32.89 29.35
C ILE A 73 15.60 32.49 28.11
N GLY A 74 15.01 32.66 26.93
CA GLY A 74 15.59 32.42 25.61
C GLY A 74 15.68 33.68 24.75
N SER A 75 15.81 34.87 25.36
CA SER A 75 15.76 36.15 24.64
C SER A 75 16.91 36.39 23.65
N ALA A 76 17.99 35.60 23.75
CA ALA A 76 19.11 35.62 22.82
C ALA A 76 18.95 34.63 21.65
N ASP A 77 17.91 33.80 21.67
CA ASP A 77 17.68 32.75 20.69
C ASP A 77 16.76 33.23 19.55
N ASP A 78 17.09 32.84 18.32
CA ASP A 78 16.37 33.20 17.10
C ASP A 78 15.90 31.91 16.42
N GLY A 79 14.61 31.57 16.58
CA GLY A 79 14.04 30.32 16.05
C GLY A 79 13.99 29.13 17.01
N GLY A 80 14.21 29.30 18.30
CA GLY A 80 14.10 28.22 19.30
C GLY A 80 12.69 27.67 19.47
N VAL A 81 12.58 26.38 19.81
CA VAL A 81 11.30 25.67 20.04
C VAL A 81 11.13 25.33 21.53
N LEU A 82 9.99 25.70 22.11
CA LEU A 82 9.60 25.39 23.49
C LEU A 82 8.29 24.60 23.53
N SER A 83 8.29 23.49 24.26
CA SER A 83 7.07 22.85 24.75
C SER A 83 6.89 23.15 26.25
N LEU A 84 5.72 23.64 26.63
CA LEU A 84 5.43 24.09 27.99
C LEU A 84 4.15 23.44 28.54
N ASN A 85 4.26 22.77 29.67
CA ASN A 85 3.14 22.19 30.40
C ASN A 85 3.23 22.49 31.90
N GLY A 86 2.13 22.94 32.48
CA GLY A 86 2.02 23.27 33.91
C GLY A 86 1.52 24.69 34.13
N ALA A 87 1.51 25.13 35.38
CA ALA A 87 0.82 26.37 35.78
C ALA A 87 1.77 27.50 36.21
N GLY A 88 1.45 28.74 35.81
CA GLY A 88 2.13 29.94 36.32
C GLY A 88 3.58 30.08 35.89
N ASN A 89 3.97 29.48 34.77
CA ASN A 89 5.30 29.59 34.19
C ASN A 89 5.46 30.92 33.44
N VAL A 90 6.68 31.44 33.38
CA VAL A 90 7.04 32.67 32.67
C VAL A 90 8.07 32.36 31.60
N VAL A 91 7.82 32.81 30.37
CA VAL A 91 8.66 32.55 29.21
C VAL A 91 9.03 33.86 28.53
N ASN A 92 10.30 34.00 28.13
CA ASN A 92 10.79 35.13 27.34
C ASN A 92 11.70 34.62 26.22
N PHE A 93 11.17 34.53 25.00
CA PHE A 93 11.88 34.04 23.81
C PHE A 93 12.19 35.19 22.84
N GLY A 94 13.28 35.04 22.07
CA GLY A 94 13.67 35.98 21.03
C GLY A 94 12.79 35.93 19.79
N ALA A 95 13.30 36.42 18.66
CA ALA A 95 12.57 36.48 17.39
C ALA A 95 12.36 35.07 16.81
N ASN A 96 11.33 34.92 15.97
CA ASN A 96 11.00 33.68 15.25
C ASN A 96 10.82 32.41 16.12
N GLY A 97 10.74 32.55 17.45
CA GLY A 97 10.59 31.40 18.36
C GLY A 97 9.22 30.74 18.25
N GLN A 98 9.17 29.44 18.54
CA GLN A 98 7.95 28.63 18.57
C GLN A 98 7.66 28.18 20.02
N VAL A 99 6.44 28.43 20.50
CA VAL A 99 5.99 27.97 21.82
C VAL A 99 4.70 27.17 21.69
N ASP A 100 4.74 25.90 22.03
CA ASP A 100 3.57 25.03 22.19
C ASP A 100 3.25 24.89 23.68
N GLU A 101 2.12 25.46 24.11
CA GLU A 101 1.71 25.54 25.51
C GLU A 101 0.41 24.76 25.73
N SER A 102 0.39 23.92 26.77
CA SER A 102 -0.79 23.11 27.13
C SER A 102 -1.14 23.19 28.62
N GLY A 103 -0.69 24.24 29.29
CA GLY A 103 -0.74 24.44 30.74
C GLY A 103 -1.84 25.39 31.19
N SER A 104 -1.60 26.17 32.24
CA SER A 104 -2.56 27.20 32.66
C SER A 104 -1.90 28.44 33.26
N ASN A 105 -2.50 29.61 33.05
CA ASN A 105 -2.03 30.88 33.62
C ASN A 105 -0.54 31.16 33.35
N ASN A 106 -0.02 30.72 32.20
CA ASN A 106 1.37 30.94 31.82
C ASN A 106 1.51 32.32 31.16
N THR A 107 2.66 32.97 31.31
CA THR A 107 2.97 34.25 30.65
C THR A 107 4.11 34.04 29.67
N ILE A 108 3.85 34.21 28.38
CA ILE A 108 4.81 34.01 27.29
C ILE A 108 5.09 35.37 26.65
N THR A 109 6.36 35.74 26.55
CA THR A 109 6.82 36.93 25.81
C THR A 109 7.67 36.46 24.65
N MET A 110 7.38 36.96 23.45
CA MET A 110 8.06 36.59 22.21
C MET A 110 8.60 37.82 21.48
N GLY A 111 9.71 37.63 20.78
CA GLY A 111 10.23 38.60 19.82
C GLY A 111 9.35 38.72 18.57
N ALA A 112 9.87 39.39 17.54
CA ALA A 112 9.15 39.56 16.28
C ALA A 112 8.95 38.22 15.55
N ASN A 113 7.81 38.08 14.85
CA ASN A 113 7.46 36.92 14.03
C ASN A 113 7.44 35.56 14.77
N GLY A 114 7.20 35.54 16.09
CA GLY A 114 7.06 34.30 16.84
C GLY A 114 5.77 33.53 16.52
N TYR A 115 5.77 32.24 16.80
CA TYR A 115 4.60 31.36 16.80
C TYR A 115 4.28 30.93 18.23
N ALA A 116 3.04 31.10 18.67
CA ALA A 116 2.57 30.52 19.92
C ALA A 116 1.25 29.79 19.72
N ASN A 117 1.17 28.54 20.18
CA ASN A 117 -0.07 27.78 20.23
C ASN A 117 -0.44 27.52 21.69
N LEU A 118 -1.53 28.14 22.14
CA LEU A 118 -2.03 28.04 23.50
C LEU A 118 -3.22 27.08 23.51
N SER A 119 -2.99 25.84 23.93
CA SER A 119 -4.07 24.85 24.13
C SER A 119 -4.48 24.73 25.60
N GLY A 120 -3.90 25.55 26.47
CA GLY A 120 -4.08 25.56 27.92
C GLY A 120 -5.33 26.31 28.39
N THR A 121 -5.25 26.96 29.56
CA THR A 121 -6.30 27.88 30.03
C THR A 121 -5.73 29.13 30.71
N GLY A 122 -6.27 30.30 30.39
CA GLY A 122 -5.93 31.57 31.06
C GLY A 122 -4.50 32.07 30.83
N SER A 123 -3.80 31.57 29.81
CA SER A 123 -2.43 31.94 29.49
C SER A 123 -2.37 33.27 28.72
N THR A 124 -1.28 34.01 28.84
CA THR A 124 -1.07 35.31 28.18
C THR A 124 0.16 35.26 27.27
N VAL A 125 0.01 35.66 26.01
CA VAL A 125 1.10 35.87 25.05
C VAL A 125 1.31 37.36 24.80
N ASN A 126 2.56 37.83 24.89
CA ASN A 126 3.01 39.17 24.54
C ASN A 126 3.97 39.08 23.35
N ALA A 127 3.48 39.36 22.14
CA ALA A 127 4.29 39.35 20.93
C ALA A 127 4.64 40.78 20.48
N ALA A 128 5.93 41.01 20.18
CA ALA A 128 6.42 42.36 19.88
C ALA A 128 5.87 42.94 18.55
N GLN A 129 5.91 42.16 17.46
CA GLN A 129 5.39 42.53 16.13
C GLN A 129 5.31 41.32 15.20
N GLY A 130 4.22 41.17 14.45
CA GLY A 130 4.05 40.05 13.50
C GLY A 130 3.91 38.70 14.19
N GLY A 131 3.93 37.62 13.40
CA GLY A 131 3.82 36.26 13.90
C GLY A 131 2.39 35.72 13.94
N GLU A 132 2.25 34.52 14.51
CA GLU A 132 0.98 33.78 14.59
C GLU A 132 0.73 33.33 16.03
N VAL A 133 -0.49 33.56 16.53
CA VAL A 133 -0.93 33.07 17.84
C VAL A 133 -2.20 32.24 17.69
N GLY A 134 -2.10 30.94 17.94
CA GLY A 134 -3.22 30.03 18.08
C GLY A 134 -3.78 30.09 19.51
N LEU A 135 -5.06 30.44 19.64
CA LEU A 135 -5.82 30.47 20.89
C LEU A 135 -6.80 29.31 20.86
N VAL A 136 -6.33 28.14 21.29
CA VAL A 136 -7.08 26.88 21.35
C VAL A 136 -7.71 26.66 22.72
N GLY A 137 -7.05 27.18 23.75
CA GLY A 137 -7.44 27.11 25.15
C GLY A 137 -8.42 28.18 25.61
N HIS A 138 -9.17 27.91 26.68
CA HIS A 138 -10.18 28.85 27.19
C HIS A 138 -9.55 30.00 28.00
N GLY A 139 -9.98 31.23 27.73
CA GLY A 139 -9.68 32.43 28.53
C GLY A 139 -8.29 33.01 28.28
N ASP A 140 -7.65 32.64 27.18
CA ASP A 140 -6.31 33.07 26.85
C ASP A 140 -6.28 34.53 26.34
N ILE A 141 -5.14 35.20 26.53
CA ILE A 141 -4.92 36.62 26.17
C ILE A 141 -3.76 36.72 25.17
N ALA A 142 -4.00 37.30 24.00
CA ALA A 142 -2.98 37.62 23.02
C ALA A 142 -2.78 39.13 22.90
N ASN A 143 -1.60 39.63 23.30
CA ASN A 143 -1.16 41.01 23.08
C ASN A 143 -0.25 41.05 21.85
N VAL A 144 -0.79 41.40 20.67
CA VAL A 144 -0.12 41.27 19.37
C VAL A 144 -0.35 42.52 18.51
N ASN A 145 0.62 42.90 17.67
CA ASN A 145 0.44 43.94 16.67
C ASN A 145 0.89 43.45 15.28
N ASN A 146 0.07 43.71 14.26
CA ASN A 146 0.28 43.27 12.87
C ASN A 146 0.52 41.75 12.73
N GLY A 147 -0.10 40.93 13.58
CA GLY A 147 0.01 39.48 13.55
C GLY A 147 -1.26 38.77 13.09
N LEU A 148 -1.16 37.46 12.92
CA LEU A 148 -2.29 36.55 12.71
C LEU A 148 -2.68 35.92 14.05
N VAL A 149 -3.98 35.89 14.36
CA VAL A 149 -4.53 35.19 15.52
C VAL A 149 -5.56 34.18 15.02
N ILE A 150 -5.39 32.92 15.38
CA ILE A 150 -6.33 31.84 15.06
C ILE A 150 -7.09 31.49 16.33
N LEU A 151 -8.41 31.72 16.33
CA LEU A 151 -9.28 31.51 17.47
C LEU A 151 -10.05 30.20 17.32
N VAL A 152 -9.79 29.26 18.22
CA VAL A 152 -10.42 27.93 18.30
C VAL A 152 -11.17 27.78 19.64
N ALA A 153 -10.80 28.57 20.65
CA ALA A 153 -11.32 28.56 22.01
C ALA A 153 -12.74 29.12 22.17
N ASP A 154 -13.43 28.73 23.25
CA ASP A 154 -14.75 29.28 23.61
C ASP A 154 -14.70 30.77 24.00
N GLU A 155 -13.62 31.23 24.63
CA GLU A 155 -13.43 32.64 25.03
C GLU A 155 -11.96 33.02 24.92
N ALA A 156 -11.66 34.18 24.33
CA ALA A 156 -10.31 34.72 24.31
C ALA A 156 -10.29 36.26 24.27
N GLN A 157 -9.16 36.85 24.65
CA GLN A 157 -8.92 38.28 24.54
C GLN A 157 -7.77 38.57 23.56
N VAL A 158 -8.00 39.47 22.60
CA VAL A 158 -6.95 39.94 21.68
C VAL A 158 -6.79 41.44 21.85
N ASN A 159 -5.56 41.88 22.11
CA ASN A 159 -5.20 43.28 22.27
C ASN A 159 -4.16 43.68 21.23
N GLY A 160 -4.27 44.92 20.74
CA GLY A 160 -3.28 45.56 19.87
C GLY A 160 -3.84 45.93 18.49
N ASN A 161 -2.96 46.34 17.59
CA ASN A 161 -3.36 47.02 16.35
C ASN A 161 -2.98 46.23 15.10
N GLY A 162 -3.82 46.33 14.07
CA GLY A 162 -3.51 45.82 12.73
C GLY A 162 -3.50 44.29 12.61
N ASN A 163 -4.10 43.57 13.55
CA ASN A 163 -4.10 42.10 13.55
C ASN A 163 -5.17 41.53 12.61
N GLN A 164 -4.90 40.35 12.06
CA GLN A 164 -5.90 39.50 11.40
C GLN A 164 -6.35 38.43 12.39
N VAL A 165 -7.64 38.34 12.69
CA VAL A 165 -8.20 37.39 13.64
C VAL A 165 -9.16 36.47 12.91
N ASN A 166 -8.87 35.18 12.87
CA ASN A 166 -9.67 34.18 12.16
C ASN A 166 -10.32 33.24 13.15
N PHE A 167 -11.65 33.13 13.10
CA PHE A 167 -12.40 32.10 13.83
C PHE A 167 -12.26 30.77 13.07
N ALA A 168 -11.88 29.71 13.78
CA ALA A 168 -11.66 28.38 13.22
C ALA A 168 -12.66 27.33 13.72
N ASN A 169 -13.41 27.63 14.78
CA ASN A 169 -14.49 26.80 15.32
C ASN A 169 -15.71 27.67 15.62
N ALA A 170 -16.90 27.11 15.45
CA ALA A 170 -18.13 27.72 15.94
C ALA A 170 -18.15 27.69 17.49
N ARG A 171 -18.57 28.80 18.12
CA ARG A 171 -18.75 29.06 19.59
C ARG A 171 -17.71 29.93 20.31
N SER A 172 -17.12 30.93 19.65
CA SER A 172 -16.10 31.77 20.31
C SER A 172 -16.61 33.16 20.70
N THR A 173 -16.26 33.62 21.91
CA THR A 173 -16.33 35.03 22.33
C THR A 173 -14.94 35.65 22.26
N LEU A 174 -14.78 36.64 21.39
CA LEU A 174 -13.57 37.44 21.23
C LEU A 174 -13.72 38.80 21.92
N ASN A 175 -12.97 39.01 22.99
CA ASN A 175 -12.79 40.33 23.60
C ASN A 175 -11.64 41.07 22.90
N LEU A 176 -11.98 42.02 22.03
CA LEU A 176 -11.02 42.76 21.20
C LEU A 176 -10.75 44.17 21.72
N SER A 177 -9.48 44.54 21.83
CA SER A 177 -9.05 45.92 22.05
C SER A 177 -7.96 46.35 21.07
N GLY A 178 -7.95 47.65 20.73
CA GLY A 178 -7.03 48.24 19.76
C GLY A 178 -7.71 48.70 18.48
N THR A 179 -6.92 48.97 17.44
CA THR A 179 -7.34 49.68 16.22
C THR A 179 -6.93 48.93 14.96
N GLY A 180 -7.74 49.04 13.90
CA GLY A 180 -7.38 48.54 12.57
C GLY A 180 -7.29 47.01 12.44
N ASN A 181 -7.94 46.25 13.32
CA ASN A 181 -7.94 44.79 13.24
C ASN A 181 -8.98 44.30 12.21
N LEU A 182 -8.66 43.23 11.48
CA LEU A 182 -9.57 42.53 10.56
C LEU A 182 -9.99 41.21 11.19
N ILE A 183 -11.29 40.97 11.30
CA ILE A 183 -11.87 39.79 11.92
C ILE A 183 -12.61 38.98 10.84
N SER A 184 -12.29 37.71 10.69
CA SER A 184 -12.96 36.79 9.77
C SER A 184 -13.77 35.75 10.58
N MET A 185 -15.06 35.72 10.33
CA MET A 185 -16.08 34.84 10.91
C MET A 185 -16.77 34.05 9.78
N ASP A 186 -17.42 32.94 10.10
CA ASP A 186 -18.27 32.19 9.16
C ASP A 186 -19.65 32.00 9.78
N ALA A 187 -20.71 32.10 8.98
CA ALA A 187 -22.07 32.02 9.49
C ALA A 187 -22.41 30.58 9.90
N HIS A 188 -22.71 30.37 11.19
CA HIS A 188 -23.04 29.06 11.75
C HIS A 188 -24.45 29.03 12.36
N SER A 189 -25.36 28.29 11.73
CA SER A 189 -26.79 28.19 12.08
C SER A 189 -27.12 27.48 13.40
N VAL A 190 -26.15 27.25 14.29
CA VAL A 190 -26.35 26.42 15.50
C VAL A 190 -25.66 26.99 16.73
N GLN A 191 -24.70 27.90 16.58
CA GLN A 191 -23.83 28.32 17.67
C GLN A 191 -23.42 29.79 17.49
N PRO A 192 -23.60 30.65 18.51
CA PRO A 192 -23.29 32.05 18.37
C PRO A 192 -21.78 32.30 18.46
N GLU A 193 -21.29 33.17 17.58
CA GLU A 193 -19.98 33.80 17.69
C GLU A 193 -20.16 35.25 18.12
N GLU A 194 -19.30 35.75 18.99
CA GLU A 194 -19.38 37.12 19.49
C GLU A 194 -18.03 37.83 19.42
N VAL A 195 -18.02 39.05 18.87
CA VAL A 195 -16.89 39.97 18.93
C VAL A 195 -17.30 41.16 19.79
N VAL A 196 -16.66 41.27 20.96
CA VAL A 196 -16.86 42.37 21.90
C VAL A 196 -15.72 43.37 21.75
N THR A 197 -16.05 44.64 21.55
CA THR A 197 -15.10 45.76 21.56
C THR A 197 -15.41 46.69 22.72
N THR A 198 -14.55 47.67 22.98
CA THR A 198 -14.80 48.70 24.00
C THR A 198 -16.02 49.56 23.74
N THR A 199 -16.51 49.60 22.50
CA THR A 199 -17.59 50.49 22.05
C THR A 199 -18.90 49.78 21.71
N GLY A 200 -18.89 48.45 21.59
CA GLY A 200 -20.06 47.66 21.20
C GLY A 200 -19.69 46.20 20.91
N SER A 201 -20.69 45.37 20.62
CA SER A 201 -20.50 43.98 20.22
C SER A 201 -21.22 43.64 18.92
N LEU A 202 -20.68 42.66 18.20
CA LEU A 202 -21.30 41.96 17.07
C LEU A 202 -21.49 40.50 17.50
N THR A 203 -22.71 40.01 17.42
CA THR A 203 -23.04 38.61 17.69
C THR A 203 -23.75 38.02 16.49
N GLU A 204 -23.33 36.85 16.02
CA GLU A 204 -24.17 36.01 15.17
C GLU A 204 -25.08 35.17 16.08
N ALA A 205 -26.39 35.32 15.98
CA ALA A 205 -27.34 34.54 16.76
C ALA A 205 -27.53 33.13 16.16
N ALA A 206 -28.03 32.19 16.97
CA ALA A 206 -28.25 30.81 16.54
C ALA A 206 -29.28 30.66 15.39
N ASP A 207 -30.10 31.67 15.13
CA ASP A 207 -31.03 31.72 14.00
C ASP A 207 -30.43 32.38 12.74
N GLY A 208 -29.13 32.70 12.75
CA GLY A 208 -28.41 33.36 11.66
C GLY A 208 -28.64 34.87 11.58
N SER A 209 -29.33 35.48 12.56
CA SER A 209 -29.42 36.93 12.64
C SER A 209 -28.13 37.56 13.16
N LEU A 210 -27.81 38.76 12.66
CA LEU A 210 -26.67 39.54 13.15
C LEU A 210 -27.18 40.55 14.17
N VAL A 211 -26.65 40.51 15.39
CA VAL A 211 -27.01 41.40 16.49
C VAL A 211 -25.86 42.35 16.76
N LEU A 212 -26.12 43.65 16.64
CA LEU A 212 -25.19 44.72 16.95
C LEU A 212 -25.61 45.43 18.23
N THR A 213 -24.67 45.71 19.11
CA THR A 213 -24.93 46.47 20.35
C THR A 213 -23.99 47.66 20.50
N GLY A 214 -24.39 48.64 21.30
CA GLY A 214 -23.52 49.74 21.72
C GLY A 214 -23.47 50.89 20.71
N SER A 215 -22.27 51.33 20.32
CA SER A 215 -22.04 52.50 19.46
C SER A 215 -21.74 52.15 18.00
N ILE A 216 -21.98 50.90 17.58
CA ILE A 216 -21.81 50.45 16.20
C ILE A 216 -22.91 51.09 15.33
N ASP A 217 -22.55 51.67 14.18
CA ASP A 217 -23.53 52.22 13.24
C ASP A 217 -24.09 51.11 12.34
N PRO A 218 -25.35 50.68 12.51
CA PRO A 218 -25.94 49.59 11.73
C PRO A 218 -26.04 49.92 10.23
N ASN A 219 -25.99 51.19 9.83
CA ASN A 219 -26.05 51.59 8.41
C ASN A 219 -24.74 51.31 7.66
N THR A 220 -23.67 50.94 8.37
CA THR A 220 -22.38 50.58 7.78
C THR A 220 -22.27 49.11 7.41
N VAL A 221 -23.27 48.29 7.81
CA VAL A 221 -23.32 46.87 7.46
C VAL A 221 -23.65 46.74 5.98
N THR A 222 -22.81 46.01 5.26
CA THR A 222 -23.01 45.70 3.84
C THR A 222 -22.98 44.19 3.66
N LEU A 223 -23.74 43.67 2.70
CA LEU A 223 -23.76 42.27 2.30
C LEU A 223 -23.51 42.22 0.80
N THR A 224 -22.48 41.51 0.36
CA THR A 224 -22.14 41.36 -1.06
C THR A 224 -21.59 39.95 -1.27
N GLY A 225 -22.14 39.18 -2.20
CA GLY A 225 -21.68 37.81 -2.46
C GLY A 225 -21.83 36.86 -1.27
N GLY A 226 -22.79 37.12 -0.37
CA GLY A 226 -22.90 36.37 0.89
C GLY A 226 -21.85 36.71 1.97
N LEU A 227 -21.02 37.74 1.75
CA LEU A 227 -20.06 38.25 2.74
C LEU A 227 -20.62 39.51 3.42
N ALA A 228 -21.01 39.40 4.69
CA ALA A 228 -21.41 40.55 5.48
C ALA A 228 -20.17 41.27 6.03
N THR A 229 -20.07 42.59 5.85
CA THR A 229 -18.98 43.42 6.38
C THR A 229 -19.52 44.42 7.39
N VAL A 230 -18.96 44.44 8.60
CA VAL A 230 -19.40 45.24 9.75
C VAL A 230 -18.23 46.11 10.27
N GLN A 231 -18.47 47.40 10.45
CA GLN A 231 -17.51 48.34 11.06
C GLN A 231 -17.70 48.40 12.58
N LEU A 232 -16.80 47.81 13.35
CA LEU A 232 -16.91 47.73 14.82
C LEU A 232 -16.40 48.98 15.57
N GLY A 233 -15.90 49.97 14.85
CA GLY A 233 -15.31 51.20 15.39
C GLY A 233 -13.78 51.12 15.53
N ASN A 234 -13.12 52.29 15.68
CA ASN A 234 -11.65 52.40 15.77
C ASN A 234 -10.89 51.77 14.58
N GLY A 235 -11.53 51.69 13.40
CA GLY A 235 -11.00 51.06 12.20
C GLY A 235 -11.00 49.53 12.21
N ASN A 236 -11.60 48.88 13.23
CA ASN A 236 -11.77 47.43 13.26
C ASN A 236 -12.93 47.02 12.33
N VAL A 237 -12.72 45.96 11.56
CA VAL A 237 -13.68 45.45 10.56
C VAL A 237 -13.89 43.97 10.76
N ALA A 238 -15.14 43.53 10.88
CA ALA A 238 -15.50 42.11 10.88
C ALA A 238 -16.16 41.73 9.56
N THR A 239 -15.81 40.56 9.04
CA THR A 239 -16.44 39.94 7.87
C THR A 239 -17.01 38.59 8.25
N ILE A 240 -18.27 38.33 7.90
CA ILE A 240 -18.97 37.05 8.14
C ILE A 240 -19.31 36.44 6.79
N ALA A 241 -18.76 35.27 6.48
CA ALA A 241 -19.07 34.52 5.26
C ALA A 241 -20.43 33.81 5.37
N ASN A 242 -20.99 33.37 4.24
CA ASN A 242 -22.23 32.57 4.15
C ASN A 242 -23.49 33.22 4.75
N VAL A 243 -23.54 34.55 4.82
CA VAL A 243 -24.73 35.28 5.25
C VAL A 243 -25.72 35.37 4.10
N SER A 244 -26.94 34.90 4.30
CA SER A 244 -27.99 34.95 3.28
C SER A 244 -28.71 36.30 3.25
N ALA A 245 -29.00 36.80 2.06
CA ALA A 245 -30.00 37.85 1.87
C ALA A 245 -31.35 37.37 2.43
N GLY A 246 -31.98 38.17 3.29
CA GLY A 246 -33.14 37.75 4.08
C GLY A 246 -32.86 37.60 5.57
N SER A 247 -31.58 37.44 5.98
CA SER A 247 -31.19 37.44 7.38
C SER A 247 -31.57 38.74 8.10
N GLN A 248 -31.92 38.65 9.38
CA GLN A 248 -32.22 39.83 10.19
C GLN A 248 -30.92 40.48 10.69
N LEU A 249 -30.86 41.81 10.61
CA LEU A 249 -29.91 42.65 11.33
C LEU A 249 -30.66 43.34 12.46
N GLU A 250 -30.33 42.96 13.69
CA GLU A 250 -30.85 43.59 14.91
C GLU A 250 -29.82 44.56 15.47
N TYR A 251 -30.28 45.73 15.90
CA TYR A 251 -29.46 46.71 16.59
C TYR A 251 -30.08 47.06 17.93
N VAL A 252 -29.29 46.91 19.00
CA VAL A 252 -29.65 47.21 20.39
C VAL A 252 -28.93 48.48 20.82
N ASP A 253 -29.70 49.56 21.02
CA ASP A 253 -29.14 50.84 21.43
C ASP A 253 -28.71 50.86 22.92
N ALA A 254 -28.07 51.94 23.36
CA ALA A 254 -27.60 52.11 24.73
C ALA A 254 -28.72 52.11 25.80
N SER A 255 -29.99 52.25 25.41
CA SER A 255 -31.16 52.14 26.29
C SER A 255 -31.76 50.74 26.34
N GLY A 256 -31.25 49.81 25.52
CA GLY A 256 -31.76 48.45 25.34
C GLY A 256 -32.91 48.35 24.35
N ALA A 257 -33.19 49.38 23.56
CA ALA A 257 -34.22 49.33 22.52
C ALA A 257 -33.69 48.59 21.29
N VAL A 258 -34.51 47.69 20.74
CA VAL A 258 -34.16 46.87 19.56
C VAL A 258 -34.81 47.46 18.32
N THR A 259 -34.02 47.65 17.27
CA THR A 259 -34.50 47.92 15.90
C THR A 259 -34.00 46.82 14.99
N SER A 260 -34.88 46.24 14.17
CA SER A 260 -34.50 45.22 13.19
C SER A 260 -34.72 45.70 11.75
N THR A 261 -33.88 45.20 10.85
CA THR A 261 -34.01 45.36 9.40
C THR A 261 -33.57 44.06 8.72
N THR A 262 -34.01 43.84 7.49
CA THR A 262 -33.55 42.69 6.71
C THR A 262 -32.29 43.06 5.93
N LEU A 263 -31.26 42.23 6.05
CA LEU A 263 -30.06 42.33 5.22
C LEU A 263 -30.39 41.85 3.82
N MET A 264 -30.06 42.68 2.84
CA MET A 264 -30.19 42.35 1.42
C MET A 264 -28.81 42.46 0.78
N ASP A 265 -28.50 41.50 -0.07
CA ASP A 265 -27.25 41.49 -0.82
C ASP A 265 -27.25 42.67 -1.82
N SER A 266 -26.13 43.39 -1.92
CA SER A 266 -25.98 44.50 -2.86
C SER A 266 -26.12 44.08 -4.32
N ASP A 267 -25.86 42.80 -4.60
CA ASP A 267 -26.01 42.22 -5.94
C ASP A 267 -27.47 41.85 -6.26
N MET A 268 -28.40 42.06 -5.30
CA MET A 268 -29.86 41.98 -5.47
C MET A 268 -30.50 43.36 -5.62
N VAL A 269 -30.82 43.74 -6.86
CA VAL A 269 -31.52 45.01 -7.16
C VAL A 269 -33.03 44.83 -7.06
N HIS A 270 -33.68 45.53 -6.13
CA HIS A 270 -35.14 45.52 -6.02
C HIS A 270 -35.79 46.27 -7.19
N LEU A 271 -36.60 45.55 -7.99
CA LEU A 271 -37.30 46.13 -9.16
C LEU A 271 -38.77 46.46 -8.88
N GLY A 272 -39.29 46.06 -7.71
CA GLY A 272 -40.65 46.37 -7.24
C GLY A 272 -41.45 45.13 -6.84
N GLY A 273 -42.37 45.27 -5.90
CA GLY A 273 -43.11 44.13 -5.34
C GLY A 273 -42.16 43.11 -4.69
N ASN A 274 -42.27 41.84 -5.07
CA ASN A 274 -41.37 40.76 -4.60
C ASN A 274 -40.29 40.40 -5.66
N LEU A 275 -40.05 41.27 -6.66
CA LEU A 275 -39.08 41.02 -7.73
C LEU A 275 -37.71 41.63 -7.42
N TYR A 276 -36.69 40.79 -7.47
CA TYR A 276 -35.28 41.17 -7.35
C TYR A 276 -34.50 40.69 -8.57
N GLN A 277 -33.64 41.54 -9.10
CA GLN A 277 -32.68 41.18 -10.12
C GLN A 277 -31.34 40.82 -9.46
N VAL A 278 -30.81 39.64 -9.79
CA VAL A 278 -29.54 39.12 -9.30
C VAL A 278 -28.47 39.37 -10.36
N THR A 279 -27.47 40.18 -10.00
CA THR A 279 -26.46 40.70 -10.94
C THR A 279 -25.08 40.07 -10.80
N ALA A 280 -24.82 39.37 -9.70
CA ALA A 280 -23.61 38.60 -9.41
C ALA A 280 -23.95 37.45 -8.43
N ASP A 281 -22.97 36.91 -7.73
CA ASP A 281 -23.15 35.78 -6.80
C ASP A 281 -24.05 36.18 -5.63
N VAL A 282 -25.10 35.39 -5.34
CA VAL A 282 -26.03 35.66 -4.25
C VAL A 282 -26.34 34.39 -3.46
N GLN A 283 -26.25 34.50 -2.13
CA GLN A 283 -26.88 33.57 -1.19
C GLN A 283 -28.16 34.19 -0.64
N ALA A 284 -29.29 33.49 -0.71
CA ALA A 284 -30.59 34.02 -0.28
C ALA A 284 -31.39 33.02 0.56
N HIS A 285 -32.08 33.55 1.58
CA HIS A 285 -33.07 32.85 2.39
C HIS A 285 -34.38 33.64 2.39
N LEU A 286 -35.24 33.40 1.39
CA LEU A 286 -36.48 34.15 1.18
C LEU A 286 -37.60 33.22 0.71
N ASP A 287 -38.83 33.59 1.05
CA ASP A 287 -40.05 32.90 0.60
C ASP A 287 -40.88 33.80 -0.32
N SER A 288 -41.67 33.20 -1.21
CA SER A 288 -42.63 33.92 -2.08
C SER A 288 -42.01 35.07 -2.88
N THR A 289 -40.74 34.93 -3.26
CA THR A 289 -39.92 35.94 -3.92
C THR A 289 -39.62 35.54 -5.38
N ILE A 290 -39.51 36.54 -6.26
CA ILE A 290 -39.14 36.34 -7.66
C ILE A 290 -37.70 36.83 -7.86
N PHE A 291 -36.83 35.94 -8.34
CA PHE A 291 -35.43 36.21 -8.65
C PHE A 291 -35.23 36.21 -10.16
N ASP A 292 -34.81 37.33 -10.73
CA ASP A 292 -34.41 37.47 -12.13
C ASP A 292 -32.88 37.42 -12.22
N VAL A 293 -32.32 36.26 -12.55
CA VAL A 293 -30.89 35.96 -12.46
C VAL A 293 -30.21 36.18 -13.80
N GLN A 294 -29.31 37.17 -13.84
CA GLN A 294 -28.60 37.55 -15.05
C GLN A 294 -27.53 36.54 -15.47
N GLY A 295 -27.20 36.53 -16.76
CA GLY A 295 -26.07 35.74 -17.28
C GLY A 295 -24.76 36.05 -16.55
N GLY A 296 -24.04 35.02 -16.12
CA GLY A 296 -22.81 35.09 -15.34
C GLY A 296 -23.00 35.11 -13.82
N ALA A 297 -24.22 35.33 -13.32
CA ALA A 297 -24.51 35.29 -11.88
C ALA A 297 -24.76 33.86 -11.38
N THR A 298 -24.51 33.63 -10.08
CA THR A 298 -24.95 32.42 -9.36
C THR A 298 -26.04 32.76 -8.35
N LEU A 299 -26.94 31.82 -8.09
CA LEU A 299 -27.93 31.95 -7.03
C LEU A 299 -27.97 30.67 -6.19
N ASN A 300 -27.72 30.80 -4.89
CA ASN A 300 -27.92 29.75 -3.91
C ASN A 300 -29.14 30.14 -3.04
N LEU A 301 -30.28 29.56 -3.35
CA LEU A 301 -31.57 29.92 -2.76
C LEU A 301 -32.04 28.86 -1.79
N SER A 302 -32.31 29.28 -0.55
CA SER A 302 -33.10 28.51 0.40
C SER A 302 -34.44 29.21 0.65
N GLY A 303 -35.52 28.45 0.70
CA GLY A 303 -36.87 28.97 0.93
C GLY A 303 -37.90 28.35 0.00
N SER A 304 -39.16 28.71 0.20
CA SER A 304 -40.32 28.06 -0.41
C SER A 304 -41.18 29.03 -1.22
N SER A 305 -41.89 28.46 -2.20
CA SER A 305 -42.82 29.21 -3.08
C SER A 305 -42.17 30.35 -3.87
N ASN A 306 -40.87 30.26 -4.14
CA ASN A 306 -40.14 31.25 -4.93
C ASN A 306 -40.27 30.96 -6.43
N THR A 307 -40.01 31.98 -7.24
CA THR A 307 -39.82 31.84 -8.69
C THR A 307 -38.43 32.32 -9.06
N VAL A 308 -37.63 31.48 -9.70
CA VAL A 308 -36.33 31.84 -10.26
C VAL A 308 -36.45 31.90 -11.77
N ILE A 309 -36.15 33.04 -12.36
CA ILE A 309 -36.03 33.25 -13.80
C ILE A 309 -34.54 33.30 -14.08
N ALA A 310 -33.98 32.25 -14.68
CA ALA A 310 -32.57 32.17 -15.03
C ALA A 310 -32.38 32.58 -16.49
N GLU A 311 -31.69 33.70 -16.74
CA GLU A 311 -31.37 34.16 -18.08
C GLU A 311 -30.35 33.24 -18.78
N SER A 312 -30.04 33.53 -20.05
CA SER A 312 -29.00 32.79 -20.79
C SER A 312 -27.61 33.09 -20.20
N GLY A 313 -26.80 32.05 -20.06
CA GLY A 313 -25.45 32.15 -19.51
C GLY A 313 -25.36 32.20 -17.99
N VAL A 314 -26.45 31.90 -17.25
CA VAL A 314 -26.37 31.66 -15.81
C VAL A 314 -25.46 30.45 -15.55
N SER A 315 -24.50 30.61 -14.64
CA SER A 315 -23.46 29.60 -14.40
C SER A 315 -23.98 28.43 -13.55
N PHE A 316 -24.69 28.74 -12.46
CA PHE A 316 -25.24 27.74 -11.54
C PHE A 316 -26.40 28.31 -10.72
N VAL A 317 -27.46 27.53 -10.59
CA VAL A 317 -28.57 27.80 -9.65
C VAL A 317 -28.71 26.61 -8.71
N SER A 318 -28.79 26.87 -7.42
CA SER A 318 -29.16 25.88 -6.41
C SER A 318 -30.44 26.35 -5.72
N VAL A 319 -31.44 25.47 -5.67
CA VAL A 319 -32.73 25.75 -5.04
C VAL A 319 -33.03 24.68 -4.01
N MET A 320 -33.11 25.11 -2.76
CA MET A 320 -33.50 24.32 -1.61
C MET A 320 -34.85 24.81 -1.07
N GLY A 321 -35.81 23.89 -0.90
CA GLY A 321 -37.11 24.18 -0.30
C GLY A 321 -38.26 23.71 -1.18
N ASN A 322 -39.49 24.09 -0.82
CA ASN A 322 -40.68 23.46 -1.38
C ASN A 322 -41.49 24.40 -2.28
N GLY A 323 -42.11 23.85 -3.32
CA GLY A 323 -43.03 24.58 -4.19
C GLY A 323 -42.38 25.72 -4.98
N ASN A 324 -41.05 25.68 -5.18
CA ASN A 324 -40.33 26.65 -5.98
C ASN A 324 -40.53 26.37 -7.48
N THR A 325 -40.51 27.43 -8.29
CA THR A 325 -40.55 27.35 -9.75
C THR A 325 -39.25 27.89 -10.33
N VAL A 326 -38.57 27.13 -11.18
CA VAL A 326 -37.36 27.56 -11.89
C VAL A 326 -37.66 27.61 -13.39
N ILE A 327 -37.46 28.77 -14.01
CA ILE A 327 -37.68 29.03 -15.42
C ILE A 327 -36.34 29.44 -16.01
N GLY A 328 -35.69 28.53 -16.73
CA GLY A 328 -34.47 28.85 -17.48
C GLY A 328 -34.78 29.40 -18.86
N SER A 329 -33.84 30.19 -19.38
CA SER A 329 -33.89 30.65 -20.76
C SER A 329 -33.84 29.48 -21.75
N ALA A 330 -34.27 29.74 -22.99
CA ALA A 330 -34.27 28.75 -24.06
C ALA A 330 -32.86 28.38 -24.57
N ASP A 331 -31.83 29.13 -24.17
CA ASP A 331 -30.50 29.10 -24.76
C ASP A 331 -29.51 28.31 -23.89
N ASP A 332 -29.49 26.99 -24.14
CA ASP A 332 -28.43 25.99 -23.93
C ASP A 332 -27.52 26.09 -22.69
N GLY A 333 -27.66 25.11 -21.78
CA GLY A 333 -26.56 24.71 -20.87
C GLY A 333 -26.62 25.16 -19.41
N GLY A 334 -27.79 25.53 -18.88
CA GLY A 334 -27.93 25.86 -17.45
C GLY A 334 -27.77 24.64 -16.55
N VAL A 335 -27.09 24.80 -15.41
CA VAL A 335 -26.92 23.77 -14.37
C VAL A 335 -27.78 24.13 -13.15
N LEU A 336 -28.65 23.20 -12.74
CA LEU A 336 -29.51 23.33 -11.57
C LEU A 336 -29.26 22.20 -10.57
N SER A 337 -29.03 22.56 -9.31
CA SER A 337 -29.19 21.66 -8.17
C SER A 337 -30.54 21.92 -7.52
N LEU A 338 -31.33 20.85 -7.33
CA LEU A 338 -32.69 20.95 -6.80
C LEU A 338 -32.90 20.01 -5.60
N ASN A 339 -33.31 20.59 -4.48
CA ASN A 339 -33.68 19.85 -3.27
C ASN A 339 -35.00 20.38 -2.68
N GLY A 340 -35.81 19.47 -2.15
CA GLY A 340 -37.11 19.75 -1.56
C GLY A 340 -38.26 19.17 -2.38
N ALA A 341 -39.49 19.54 -2.04
CA ALA A 341 -40.69 18.88 -2.54
C ALA A 341 -41.59 19.76 -3.40
N GLY A 342 -42.17 19.18 -4.45
CA GLY A 342 -43.20 19.82 -5.27
C GLY A 342 -42.70 21.02 -6.07
N ASN A 343 -41.39 21.08 -6.35
CA ASN A 343 -40.78 22.09 -7.19
C ASN A 343 -41.07 21.82 -8.67
N VAL A 344 -41.11 22.89 -9.47
CA VAL A 344 -41.35 22.84 -10.92
C VAL A 344 -40.17 23.48 -11.64
N VAL A 345 -39.57 22.78 -12.58
CA VAL A 345 -38.44 23.27 -13.39
C VAL A 345 -38.85 23.27 -14.85
N ASN A 346 -38.50 24.33 -15.57
CA ASN A 346 -38.64 24.42 -17.02
C ASN A 346 -37.37 25.01 -17.62
N PHE A 347 -36.57 24.18 -18.28
CA PHE A 347 -35.31 24.53 -18.92
C PHE A 347 -35.35 24.34 -20.43
N GLY A 348 -34.51 25.11 -21.14
CA GLY A 348 -34.27 24.99 -22.57
C GLY A 348 -33.53 23.70 -22.95
N ALA A 349 -32.97 23.68 -24.16
CA ALA A 349 -32.13 22.57 -24.62
C ALA A 349 -30.83 22.45 -23.80
N ASN A 350 -30.21 21.27 -23.80
CA ASN A 350 -28.93 20.97 -23.14
C ASN A 350 -28.83 21.35 -21.64
N GLY A 351 -29.95 21.53 -20.94
CA GLY A 351 -29.95 21.82 -19.50
C GLY A 351 -29.53 20.60 -18.67
N GLN A 352 -28.87 20.86 -17.55
CA GLN A 352 -28.49 19.85 -16.55
C GLN A 352 -29.27 20.07 -15.26
N VAL A 353 -29.93 19.04 -14.76
CA VAL A 353 -30.63 19.05 -13.47
C VAL A 353 -30.18 17.88 -12.62
N ASP A 354 -29.58 18.19 -11.47
CA ASP A 354 -29.33 17.22 -10.41
C ASP A 354 -30.39 17.40 -9.32
N GLU A 355 -31.21 16.37 -9.12
CA GLU A 355 -32.37 16.41 -8.23
C GLU A 355 -32.24 15.35 -7.13
N SER A 356 -32.49 15.76 -5.89
CA SER A 356 -32.43 14.88 -4.71
C SER A 356 -33.64 15.02 -3.79
N GLY A 357 -34.74 15.57 -4.30
CA GLY A 357 -35.93 15.95 -3.57
C GLY A 357 -37.07 14.92 -3.69
N SER A 358 -38.31 15.40 -3.72
CA SER A 358 -39.45 14.50 -3.94
C SER A 358 -40.58 15.16 -4.70
N ASN A 359 -41.28 14.38 -5.53
CA ASN A 359 -42.45 14.84 -6.28
C ASN A 359 -42.18 16.11 -7.11
N ASN A 360 -40.95 16.27 -7.60
CA ASN A 360 -40.57 17.42 -8.42
C ASN A 360 -40.95 17.16 -9.88
N THR A 361 -41.32 18.21 -10.61
CA THR A 361 -41.63 18.12 -12.05
C THR A 361 -40.60 18.92 -12.83
N ILE A 362 -39.81 18.24 -13.65
CA ILE A 362 -38.73 18.83 -14.44
C ILE A 362 -39.09 18.73 -15.92
N THR A 363 -39.12 19.86 -16.60
CA THR A 363 -39.32 19.93 -18.05
C THR A 363 -38.04 20.46 -18.69
N MET A 364 -37.55 19.74 -19.71
CA MET A 364 -36.30 20.09 -20.40
C MET A 364 -36.51 20.09 -21.92
N GLY A 365 -35.73 20.93 -22.60
CA GLY A 365 -35.63 20.93 -24.05
C GLY A 365 -34.90 19.70 -24.59
N ALA A 366 -34.44 19.78 -25.83
CA ALA A 366 -33.73 18.68 -26.47
C ALA A 366 -32.34 18.45 -25.81
N ASN A 367 -31.89 17.20 -25.75
CA ASN A 367 -30.56 16.80 -25.25
C ASN A 367 -30.25 17.21 -23.79
N GLY A 368 -31.27 17.39 -22.95
CA GLY A 368 -31.06 17.65 -21.52
C GLY A 368 -30.49 16.44 -20.77
N TYR A 369 -29.84 16.71 -19.64
CA TYR A 369 -29.43 15.71 -18.67
C TYR A 369 -30.21 15.91 -17.38
N ALA A 370 -30.83 14.85 -16.86
CA ALA A 370 -31.45 14.86 -15.54
C ALA A 370 -31.01 13.64 -14.74
N ASN A 371 -30.55 13.87 -13.51
CA ASN A 371 -30.26 12.81 -12.56
C ASN A 371 -31.25 12.91 -11.39
N LEU A 372 -32.16 11.95 -11.29
CA LEU A 372 -33.17 11.88 -10.24
C LEU A 372 -32.71 10.91 -9.17
N SER A 373 -32.23 11.43 -8.05
CA SER A 373 -31.85 10.65 -6.87
C SER A 373 -32.90 10.70 -5.75
N GLY A 374 -33.97 11.47 -5.97
CA GLY A 374 -35.07 11.69 -5.06
C GLY A 374 -36.11 10.58 -5.03
N THR A 375 -37.39 10.96 -4.89
CA THR A 375 -38.51 10.01 -4.92
C THR A 375 -39.73 10.59 -5.64
N GLY A 376 -40.35 9.81 -6.52
CA GLY A 376 -41.61 10.17 -7.19
C GLY A 376 -41.52 11.40 -8.10
N SER A 377 -40.32 11.77 -8.54
CA SER A 377 -40.10 12.92 -9.41
C SER A 377 -40.37 12.56 -10.88
N THR A 378 -40.75 13.55 -11.69
CA THR A 378 -41.10 13.37 -13.10
C THR A 378 -40.23 14.25 -13.98
N VAL A 379 -39.61 13.67 -15.00
CA VAL A 379 -38.89 14.39 -16.07
C VAL A 379 -39.68 14.32 -17.37
N ASN A 380 -39.86 15.47 -18.02
CA ASN A 380 -40.45 15.63 -19.35
C ASN A 380 -39.39 16.21 -20.30
N ALA A 381 -38.77 15.37 -21.12
CA ALA A 381 -37.76 15.80 -22.08
C ALA A 381 -38.33 15.82 -23.51
N ALA A 382 -38.05 16.88 -24.26
CA ALA A 382 -38.60 17.04 -25.61
C ALA A 382 -38.09 15.99 -26.62
N GLN A 383 -36.77 15.75 -26.68
CA GLN A 383 -36.13 14.74 -27.52
C GLN A 383 -34.65 14.56 -27.12
N GLY A 384 -34.15 13.32 -27.16
CA GLY A 384 -32.74 13.04 -26.88
C GLY A 384 -32.37 13.23 -25.41
N GLY A 385 -31.08 13.27 -25.14
CA GLY A 385 -30.54 13.48 -23.80
C GLY A 385 -30.45 12.20 -22.97
N GLU A 386 -30.17 12.39 -21.70
CA GLU A 386 -29.94 11.31 -20.73
C GLU A 386 -30.76 11.57 -19.46
N VAL A 387 -31.44 10.54 -18.97
CA VAL A 387 -32.14 10.57 -17.69
C VAL A 387 -31.66 9.42 -16.81
N GLY A 388 -31.00 9.75 -15.71
CA GLY A 388 -30.66 8.83 -14.63
C GLY A 388 -31.83 8.71 -13.65
N LEU A 389 -32.34 7.49 -13.48
CA LEU A 389 -33.40 7.14 -12.52
C LEU A 389 -32.77 6.34 -11.38
N VAL A 390 -32.29 7.07 -10.37
CA VAL A 390 -31.62 6.54 -9.18
C VAL A 390 -32.59 6.42 -8.00
N GLY A 391 -33.54 7.35 -7.93
CA GLY A 391 -34.61 7.42 -6.95
C GLY A 391 -35.78 6.48 -7.20
N HIS A 392 -36.54 6.16 -6.15
CA HIS A 392 -37.68 5.24 -6.26
C HIS A 392 -38.93 5.93 -6.80
N GLY A 393 -39.62 5.26 -7.73
CA GLY A 393 -40.93 5.68 -8.24
C GLY A 393 -40.87 6.84 -9.23
N ASP A 394 -39.70 7.13 -9.78
CA ASP A 394 -39.50 8.24 -10.71
C ASP A 394 -40.05 7.92 -12.12
N ILE A 395 -40.45 8.98 -12.84
CA ILE A 395 -41.08 8.91 -14.15
C ILE A 395 -40.24 9.68 -15.18
N ALA A 396 -39.80 9.01 -16.25
CA ALA A 396 -39.15 9.63 -17.39
C ALA A 396 -40.07 9.63 -18.62
N ASN A 397 -40.52 10.81 -19.06
CA ASN A 397 -41.22 11.01 -20.33
C ASN A 397 -40.21 11.53 -21.37
N VAL A 398 -39.65 10.63 -22.17
CA VAL A 398 -38.51 10.91 -23.07
C VAL A 398 -38.74 10.25 -24.44
N ASN A 399 -38.23 10.87 -25.52
CA ASN A 399 -38.21 10.24 -26.85
C ASN A 399 -36.80 10.29 -27.44
N ASN A 400 -36.34 9.18 -28.03
CA ASN A 400 -35.00 9.03 -28.60
C ASN A 400 -33.86 9.37 -27.62
N GLY A 401 -34.07 9.17 -26.32
CA GLY A 401 -33.08 9.43 -25.27
C GLY A 401 -32.45 8.16 -24.71
N LEU A 402 -31.45 8.34 -23.87
CA LEU A 402 -30.88 7.31 -23.01
C LEU A 402 -31.53 7.41 -21.62
N VAL A 403 -31.95 6.28 -21.06
CA VAL A 403 -32.41 6.18 -19.68
C VAL A 403 -31.55 5.17 -18.96
N ILE A 404 -30.95 5.57 -17.84
CA ILE A 404 -30.15 4.70 -16.98
C ILE A 404 -30.96 4.41 -15.72
N LEU A 405 -31.28 3.14 -15.49
CA LEU A 405 -32.11 2.70 -14.38
C LEU A 405 -31.24 2.07 -13.29
N VAL A 406 -31.23 2.72 -12.12
CA VAL A 406 -30.49 2.29 -10.91
C VAL A 406 -31.48 1.98 -9.77
N ALA A 407 -32.67 2.58 -9.80
CA ALA A 407 -33.73 2.46 -8.80
C ALA A 407 -34.47 1.12 -8.77
N ASP A 408 -35.14 0.81 -7.64
CA ASP A 408 -35.96 -0.41 -7.53
C ASP A 408 -37.21 -0.40 -8.43
N GLU A 409 -37.82 0.77 -8.63
CA GLU A 409 -39.03 0.92 -9.46
C GLU A 409 -38.99 2.24 -10.21
N ALA A 410 -39.24 2.21 -11.51
CA ALA A 410 -39.36 3.40 -12.34
C ALA A 410 -40.32 3.23 -13.50
N GLN A 411 -40.79 4.36 -14.05
CA GLN A 411 -41.61 4.39 -15.25
C GLN A 411 -40.91 5.15 -16.38
N VAL A 412 -40.84 4.55 -17.55
CA VAL A 412 -40.34 5.20 -18.77
C VAL A 412 -41.44 5.23 -19.82
N ASN A 413 -41.73 6.43 -20.31
CA ASN A 413 -42.73 6.67 -21.35
C ASN A 413 -42.07 7.30 -22.56
N GLY A 414 -42.54 6.92 -23.75
CA GLY A 414 -42.17 7.53 -25.03
C GLY A 414 -41.53 6.55 -25.99
N ASN A 415 -40.97 7.06 -27.08
CA ASN A 415 -40.59 6.25 -28.23
C ASN A 415 -39.10 6.31 -28.53
N GLY A 416 -38.54 5.21 -29.03
CA GLY A 416 -37.17 5.16 -29.54
C GLY A 416 -36.08 5.29 -28.47
N ASN A 417 -36.40 5.10 -27.19
CA ASN A 417 -35.44 5.25 -26.10
C ASN A 417 -34.55 4.02 -25.98
N GLN A 418 -33.32 4.22 -25.51
CA GLN A 418 -32.43 3.17 -25.02
C GLN A 418 -32.52 3.15 -23.50
N VAL A 419 -32.88 2.02 -22.91
CA VAL A 419 -33.04 1.88 -21.46
C VAL A 419 -32.06 0.84 -20.97
N ASN A 420 -31.13 1.24 -20.10
CA ASN A 420 -30.09 0.37 -19.57
C ASN A 420 -30.29 0.17 -18.07
N PHE A 421 -30.34 -1.08 -17.64
CA PHE A 421 -30.31 -1.45 -16.24
C PHE A 421 -28.86 -1.37 -15.73
N ALA A 422 -28.64 -0.72 -14.59
CA ALA A 422 -27.32 -0.56 -13.98
C ALA A 422 -27.16 -1.29 -12.64
N ASN A 423 -28.27 -1.73 -12.03
CA ASN A 423 -28.29 -2.49 -10.78
C ASN A 423 -29.21 -3.71 -10.91
N ALA A 424 -28.79 -4.83 -10.32
CA ALA A 424 -29.64 -6.00 -10.13
C ALA A 424 -30.68 -5.69 -9.06
N ARG A 425 -31.90 -5.26 -9.45
CA ARG A 425 -33.20 -5.26 -8.72
C ARG A 425 -34.15 -4.15 -9.20
N SER A 426 -34.50 -4.10 -10.48
CA SER A 426 -35.36 -3.01 -10.98
C SER A 426 -36.63 -3.52 -11.66
N THR A 427 -37.76 -2.90 -11.36
CA THR A 427 -39.00 -3.01 -12.12
C THR A 427 -39.18 -1.77 -12.99
N LEU A 428 -39.17 -1.97 -14.30
CA LEU A 428 -39.41 -0.94 -15.30
C LEU A 428 -40.85 -1.04 -15.83
N ASN A 429 -41.68 -0.04 -15.56
CA ASN A 429 -42.94 0.16 -16.27
C ASN A 429 -42.68 0.96 -17.56
N LEU A 430 -42.76 0.28 -18.70
CA LEU A 430 -42.47 0.86 -20.01
C LEU A 430 -43.75 1.10 -20.82
N SER A 431 -43.89 2.32 -21.36
CA SER A 431 -44.90 2.64 -22.36
C SER A 431 -44.31 3.34 -23.59
N GLY A 432 -44.97 3.18 -24.73
CA GLY A 432 -44.53 3.71 -26.02
C GLY A 432 -43.97 2.62 -26.94
N THR A 433 -43.22 3.03 -27.97
CA THR A 433 -42.90 2.19 -29.12
C THR A 433 -41.43 2.28 -29.52
N GLY A 434 -40.87 1.19 -30.07
CA GLY A 434 -39.52 1.20 -30.62
C GLY A 434 -38.40 1.40 -29.61
N ASN A 435 -38.62 1.12 -28.32
CA ASN A 435 -37.58 1.24 -27.30
C ASN A 435 -36.67 0.00 -27.29
N LEU A 436 -35.38 0.20 -27.05
CA LEU A 436 -34.38 -0.85 -26.85
C LEU A 436 -34.05 -0.93 -25.36
N ILE A 437 -34.18 -2.11 -24.77
CA ILE A 437 -33.94 -2.35 -23.35
C ILE A 437 -32.74 -3.29 -23.23
N SER A 438 -31.71 -2.87 -22.51
CA SER A 438 -30.55 -3.69 -22.18
C SER A 438 -30.62 -4.11 -20.71
N MET A 439 -30.70 -5.42 -20.51
CA MET A 439 -30.69 -6.11 -19.22
C MET A 439 -29.42 -6.97 -19.16
N ASP A 440 -28.91 -7.23 -17.96
CA ASP A 440 -27.80 -8.16 -17.74
C ASP A 440 -28.31 -9.35 -16.94
N ALA A 441 -27.89 -10.57 -17.30
CA ALA A 441 -28.30 -11.77 -16.57
C ALA A 441 -27.71 -11.77 -15.16
N HIS A 442 -28.56 -11.66 -14.13
CA HIS A 442 -28.15 -11.61 -12.73
C HIS A 442 -28.73 -12.78 -11.93
N SER A 443 -27.86 -13.70 -11.50
CA SER A 443 -28.23 -14.98 -10.86
C SER A 443 -28.84 -14.90 -9.45
N VAL A 444 -29.19 -13.71 -8.96
CA VAL A 444 -29.56 -13.51 -7.54
C VAL A 444 -30.85 -12.71 -7.38
N GLN A 445 -31.21 -11.84 -8.32
CA GLN A 445 -32.36 -10.95 -8.17
C GLN A 445 -33.02 -10.66 -9.54
N PRO A 446 -34.37 -10.70 -9.62
CA PRO A 446 -35.06 -10.53 -10.88
C PRO A 446 -35.09 -9.07 -11.32
N GLU A 447 -34.77 -8.83 -12.59
CA GLU A 447 -35.14 -7.61 -13.31
C GLU A 447 -36.47 -7.86 -14.03
N GLU A 448 -37.38 -6.89 -14.00
CA GLU A 448 -38.69 -6.99 -14.66
C GLU A 448 -38.94 -5.79 -15.57
N VAL A 449 -39.30 -6.07 -16.81
CA VAL A 449 -39.82 -5.08 -17.75
C VAL A 449 -41.30 -5.35 -17.96
N VAL A 450 -42.14 -4.43 -17.48
CA VAL A 450 -43.59 -4.46 -17.64
C VAL A 450 -43.98 -3.55 -18.80
N THR A 451 -44.77 -4.06 -19.73
CA THR A 451 -45.33 -3.31 -20.85
C THR A 451 -46.85 -3.46 -20.88
N THR A 452 -47.52 -2.70 -21.75
CA THR A 452 -48.98 -2.84 -21.96
C THR A 452 -49.40 -4.21 -22.51
N THR A 453 -48.48 -4.94 -23.14
CA THR A 453 -48.73 -6.24 -23.79
C THR A 453 -48.40 -7.42 -22.87
N GLY A 454 -47.59 -7.23 -21.84
CA GLY A 454 -47.12 -8.30 -20.96
C GLY A 454 -45.85 -7.89 -20.21
N SER A 455 -45.25 -8.82 -19.46
CA SER A 455 -43.95 -8.61 -18.81
C SER A 455 -42.90 -9.62 -19.25
N LEU A 456 -41.64 -9.20 -19.16
CA LEU A 456 -40.45 -10.05 -19.24
C LEU A 456 -39.74 -9.94 -17.88
N THR A 457 -39.45 -11.09 -17.28
CA THR A 457 -38.71 -11.20 -16.03
C THR A 457 -37.59 -12.21 -16.20
N GLU A 458 -36.38 -11.88 -15.76
CA GLU A 458 -35.35 -12.90 -15.51
C GLU A 458 -35.55 -13.43 -14.09
N ALA A 459 -35.85 -14.72 -13.92
CA ALA A 459 -36.01 -15.31 -12.60
C ALA A 459 -34.64 -15.59 -11.95
N ALA A 460 -34.63 -15.75 -10.62
CA ALA A 460 -33.40 -15.98 -9.86
C ALA A 460 -32.67 -17.30 -10.24
N ASP A 461 -33.32 -18.22 -10.93
CA ASP A 461 -32.72 -19.46 -11.46
C ASP A 461 -32.19 -19.30 -12.90
N GLY A 462 -32.20 -18.09 -13.46
CA GLY A 462 -31.76 -17.78 -14.83
C GLY A 462 -32.79 -18.13 -15.91
N SER A 463 -34.01 -18.55 -15.53
CA SER A 463 -35.10 -18.72 -16.50
C SER A 463 -35.66 -17.37 -16.94
N LEU A 464 -36.10 -17.29 -18.19
CA LEU A 464 -36.79 -16.12 -18.73
C LEU A 464 -38.29 -16.36 -18.64
N VAL A 465 -39.02 -15.50 -17.93
CA VAL A 465 -40.45 -15.60 -17.75
C VAL A 465 -41.14 -14.50 -18.55
N LEU A 466 -42.00 -14.92 -19.48
CA LEU A 466 -42.87 -14.05 -20.26
C LEU A 466 -44.30 -14.16 -19.78
N THR A 467 -44.99 -13.04 -19.67
CA THR A 467 -46.42 -13.02 -19.33
C THR A 467 -47.25 -12.26 -20.36
N GLY A 468 -48.56 -12.48 -20.37
CA GLY A 468 -49.49 -11.68 -21.17
C GLY A 468 -49.52 -12.10 -22.65
N SER A 469 -49.52 -11.13 -23.55
CA SER A 469 -49.68 -11.32 -25.01
C SER A 469 -48.35 -11.26 -25.79
N ILE A 470 -47.22 -11.38 -25.10
CA ILE A 470 -45.90 -11.50 -25.73
C ILE A 470 -45.82 -12.86 -26.44
N ASP A 471 -45.40 -12.90 -27.70
CA ASP A 471 -45.25 -14.16 -28.44
C ASP A 471 -43.91 -14.83 -28.08
N PRO A 472 -43.91 -15.97 -27.35
CA PRO A 472 -42.67 -16.63 -26.93
C PRO A 472 -41.85 -17.16 -28.11
N ASN A 473 -42.43 -17.33 -29.31
CA ASN A 473 -41.69 -17.78 -30.49
C ASN A 473 -40.78 -16.71 -31.10
N THR A 474 -40.88 -15.47 -30.61
CA THR A 474 -40.02 -14.35 -31.05
C THR A 474 -38.71 -14.27 -30.27
N VAL A 475 -38.56 -15.07 -29.20
CA VAL A 475 -37.34 -15.11 -28.41
C VAL A 475 -36.25 -15.84 -29.18
N THR A 476 -35.12 -15.17 -29.39
CA THR A 476 -33.92 -15.75 -30.02
C THR A 476 -32.74 -15.66 -29.06
N LEU A 477 -31.87 -16.66 -29.09
CA LEU A 477 -30.60 -16.66 -28.37
C LEU A 477 -29.48 -16.82 -29.39
N THR A 478 -28.52 -15.91 -29.38
CA THR A 478 -27.35 -15.94 -30.28
C THR A 478 -26.13 -15.41 -29.52
N GLY A 479 -25.04 -16.15 -29.47
CA GLY A 479 -23.82 -15.71 -28.78
C GLY A 479 -24.01 -15.43 -27.29
N GLY A 480 -24.98 -16.11 -26.64
CA GLY A 480 -25.36 -15.81 -25.25
C GLY A 480 -26.17 -14.53 -25.04
N LEU A 481 -26.62 -13.86 -26.11
CA LEU A 481 -27.52 -12.70 -26.05
C LEU A 481 -28.96 -13.14 -26.36
N ALA A 482 -29.83 -13.17 -25.36
CA ALA A 482 -31.25 -13.40 -25.57
C ALA A 482 -31.92 -12.10 -26.05
N THR A 483 -32.69 -12.16 -27.14
CA THR A 483 -33.45 -11.02 -27.68
C THR A 483 -34.94 -11.35 -27.64
N VAL A 484 -35.74 -10.46 -27.05
CA VAL A 484 -37.18 -10.63 -26.83
C VAL A 484 -37.96 -9.47 -27.44
N GLN A 485 -38.98 -9.77 -28.25
CA GLN A 485 -39.90 -8.77 -28.78
C GLN A 485 -41.05 -8.54 -27.80
N LEU A 486 -41.06 -7.40 -27.12
CA LEU A 486 -42.08 -7.09 -26.10
C LEU A 486 -43.39 -6.52 -26.68
N GLY A 487 -43.44 -6.32 -28.01
CA GLY A 487 -44.58 -5.73 -28.71
C GLY A 487 -44.39 -4.23 -29.00
N ASN A 488 -45.18 -3.69 -29.94
CA ASN A 488 -45.08 -2.31 -30.43
C ASN A 488 -43.66 -1.88 -30.88
N GLY A 489 -42.85 -2.84 -31.34
CA GLY A 489 -41.46 -2.62 -31.74
C GLY A 489 -40.47 -2.44 -30.59
N ASN A 490 -40.90 -2.63 -29.33
CA ASN A 490 -39.98 -2.64 -28.19
C ASN A 490 -39.21 -3.97 -28.15
N VAL A 491 -37.90 -3.89 -27.91
CA VAL A 491 -36.98 -5.03 -27.91
C VAL A 491 -36.19 -5.03 -26.62
N ALA A 492 -36.18 -6.13 -25.90
CA ALA A 492 -35.30 -6.33 -24.76
C ALA A 492 -34.18 -7.31 -25.11
N THR A 493 -32.97 -7.04 -24.65
CA THR A 493 -31.80 -7.92 -24.78
C THR A 493 -31.25 -8.25 -23.40
N ILE A 494 -30.94 -9.52 -23.16
CA ILE A 494 -30.36 -10.01 -21.91
C ILE A 494 -29.03 -10.70 -22.25
N ALA A 495 -27.93 -10.19 -21.73
CA ALA A 495 -26.60 -10.77 -21.95
C ALA A 495 -26.33 -11.98 -21.03
N ASN A 496 -25.38 -12.84 -21.40
CA ASN A 496 -24.94 -14.02 -20.63
C ASN A 496 -26.02 -15.10 -20.37
N VAL A 497 -27.02 -15.20 -21.25
CA VAL A 497 -28.01 -16.27 -21.20
C VAL A 497 -27.41 -17.54 -21.81
N SER A 498 -27.44 -18.65 -21.07
CA SER A 498 -26.90 -19.92 -21.56
C SER A 498 -27.91 -20.69 -22.41
N ALA A 499 -27.45 -21.34 -23.48
CA ALA A 499 -28.21 -22.41 -24.13
C ALA A 499 -28.51 -23.51 -23.10
N GLY A 500 -29.77 -23.92 -22.99
CA GLY A 500 -30.25 -24.78 -21.90
C GLY A 500 -31.11 -24.07 -20.87
N SER A 501 -31.07 -22.72 -20.81
CA SER A 501 -31.99 -21.94 -19.97
C SER A 501 -33.45 -22.19 -20.35
N GLN A 502 -34.34 -22.16 -19.34
CA GLN A 502 -35.77 -22.29 -19.57
C GLN A 502 -36.37 -20.95 -20.01
N LEU A 503 -37.24 -20.98 -21.02
CA LEU A 503 -38.18 -19.93 -21.34
C LEU A 503 -39.56 -20.38 -20.88
N GLU A 504 -40.10 -19.71 -19.88
CA GLU A 504 -41.45 -19.91 -19.37
C GLU A 504 -42.38 -18.86 -19.95
N TYR A 505 -43.56 -19.28 -20.39
CA TYR A 505 -44.60 -18.39 -20.85
C TYR A 505 -45.88 -18.64 -20.04
N VAL A 506 -46.39 -17.58 -19.42
CA VAL A 506 -47.63 -17.56 -18.64
C VAL A 506 -48.71 -16.86 -19.45
N ASP A 507 -49.70 -17.61 -19.91
CA ASP A 507 -50.80 -17.06 -20.70
C ASP A 507 -51.80 -16.26 -19.85
N ALA A 508 -52.77 -15.61 -20.50
CA ALA A 508 -53.79 -14.80 -19.82
C ALA A 508 -54.72 -15.59 -18.87
N SER A 509 -54.73 -16.92 -18.93
CA SER A 509 -55.46 -17.80 -18.00
C SER A 509 -54.62 -18.20 -16.78
N GLY A 510 -53.33 -17.87 -16.78
CA GLY A 510 -52.34 -18.29 -15.78
C GLY A 510 -51.72 -19.66 -16.07
N ALA A 511 -51.93 -20.23 -17.25
CA ALA A 511 -51.31 -21.51 -17.63
C ALA A 511 -49.86 -21.28 -18.04
N VAL A 512 -48.96 -22.14 -17.54
CA VAL A 512 -47.52 -22.08 -17.81
C VAL A 512 -47.16 -23.10 -18.89
N THR A 513 -46.47 -22.65 -19.93
CA THR A 513 -45.79 -23.49 -20.91
C THR A 513 -44.30 -23.17 -20.89
N SER A 514 -43.44 -24.19 -20.84
CA SER A 514 -42.00 -24.01 -20.88
C SER A 514 -41.37 -24.62 -22.13
N THR A 515 -40.29 -24.01 -22.60
CA THR A 515 -39.39 -24.54 -23.62
C THR A 515 -37.95 -24.28 -23.21
N THR A 516 -37.01 -24.99 -23.80
CA THR A 516 -35.58 -24.74 -23.60
C THR A 516 -35.07 -23.82 -24.67
N LEU A 517 -34.40 -22.73 -24.27
CA LEU A 517 -33.70 -21.84 -25.19
C LEU A 517 -32.43 -22.52 -25.67
N MET A 518 -32.24 -22.52 -26.98
CA MET A 518 -31.02 -23.02 -27.62
C MET A 518 -30.41 -21.88 -28.42
N ASP A 519 -29.09 -21.77 -28.37
CA ASP A 519 -28.35 -20.78 -29.14
C ASP A 519 -28.45 -21.11 -30.64
N SER A 520 -28.66 -20.10 -31.47
CA SER A 520 -28.74 -20.26 -32.93
C SER A 520 -27.43 -20.74 -33.54
N ASP A 521 -26.30 -20.52 -32.86
CA ASP A 521 -24.99 -21.03 -33.27
C ASP A 521 -24.75 -22.50 -32.84
N MET A 522 -25.78 -23.15 -32.26
CA MET A 522 -25.82 -24.59 -31.99
C MET A 522 -26.76 -25.32 -32.97
N VAL A 523 -26.19 -25.97 -33.98
CA VAL A 523 -26.94 -26.76 -34.96
C VAL A 523 -27.16 -28.18 -34.43
N HIS A 524 -28.41 -28.57 -34.20
CA HIS A 524 -28.75 -29.95 -33.79
C HIS A 524 -28.55 -30.93 -34.94
N LEU A 525 -27.62 -31.88 -34.78
CA LEU A 525 -27.30 -32.90 -35.80
C LEU A 525 -28.01 -34.24 -35.53
N GLY A 526 -28.70 -34.37 -34.39
CA GLY A 526 -29.49 -35.54 -34.00
C GLY A 526 -29.02 -36.16 -32.68
N GLY A 527 -29.95 -36.82 -31.96
CA GLY A 527 -29.68 -37.34 -30.62
C GLY A 527 -29.28 -36.21 -29.66
N ASN A 528 -28.15 -36.35 -28.98
CA ASN A 528 -27.58 -35.32 -28.10
C ASN A 528 -26.41 -34.55 -28.75
N LEU A 529 -26.23 -34.65 -30.08
CA LEU A 529 -25.13 -34.02 -30.81
C LEU A 529 -25.52 -32.65 -31.36
N TYR A 530 -24.73 -31.65 -31.01
CA TYR A 530 -24.81 -30.29 -31.51
C TYR A 530 -23.49 -29.86 -32.11
N GLN A 531 -23.56 -29.19 -33.25
CA GLN A 531 -22.41 -28.52 -33.86
C GLN A 531 -22.40 -27.04 -33.45
N VAL A 532 -21.28 -26.57 -32.92
CA VAL A 532 -21.05 -25.19 -32.49
C VAL A 532 -20.29 -24.46 -33.59
N THR A 533 -20.92 -23.44 -34.18
CA THR A 533 -20.40 -22.74 -35.37
C THR A 533 -19.79 -21.36 -35.08
N ALA A 534 -20.05 -20.80 -33.91
CA ALA A 534 -19.53 -19.51 -33.45
C ALA A 534 -19.43 -19.48 -31.92
N ASP A 535 -19.53 -18.31 -31.29
CA ASP A 535 -19.44 -18.17 -29.83
C ASP A 535 -20.70 -18.70 -29.14
N VAL A 536 -20.54 -19.63 -28.19
CA VAL A 536 -21.68 -20.22 -27.46
C VAL A 536 -21.43 -20.26 -25.96
N GLN A 537 -22.43 -19.83 -25.19
CA GLN A 537 -22.55 -20.12 -23.76
C GLN A 537 -23.60 -21.22 -23.55
N ALA A 538 -23.26 -22.30 -22.84
CA ALA A 538 -24.15 -23.45 -22.67
C ALA A 538 -24.17 -23.99 -21.22
N HIS A 539 -25.36 -24.37 -20.79
CA HIS A 539 -25.65 -25.10 -19.55
C HIS A 539 -26.51 -26.33 -19.88
N LEU A 540 -25.86 -27.38 -20.37
CA LEU A 540 -26.50 -28.64 -20.73
C LEU A 540 -25.72 -29.81 -20.14
N ASP A 541 -26.42 -30.89 -19.80
CA ASP A 541 -25.83 -32.13 -19.31
C ASP A 541 -25.92 -33.24 -20.36
N SER A 542 -25.01 -34.22 -20.29
CA SER A 542 -25.05 -35.43 -21.14
C SER A 542 -25.14 -35.14 -22.66
N THR A 543 -24.55 -34.03 -23.09
CA THR A 543 -24.61 -33.49 -24.45
C THR A 543 -23.25 -33.60 -25.15
N ILE A 544 -23.27 -33.77 -26.47
CA ILE A 544 -22.06 -33.80 -27.30
C ILE A 544 -21.99 -32.50 -28.09
N PHE A 545 -20.90 -31.76 -27.93
CA PHE A 545 -20.60 -30.50 -28.62
C PHE A 545 -19.47 -30.74 -29.61
N ASP A 546 -19.75 -30.56 -30.90
CA ASP A 546 -18.78 -30.60 -31.99
C ASP A 546 -18.41 -29.16 -32.38
N VAL A 547 -17.26 -28.67 -31.91
CA VAL A 547 -16.87 -27.27 -31.95
C VAL A 547 -15.96 -27.01 -33.14
N GLN A 548 -16.44 -26.20 -34.09
CA GLN A 548 -15.73 -25.89 -35.33
C GLN A 548 -14.54 -24.94 -35.11
N GLY A 549 -13.58 -24.98 -36.04
CA GLY A 549 -12.49 -24.02 -36.07
C GLY A 549 -12.98 -22.56 -36.10
N GLY A 550 -12.42 -21.72 -35.23
CA GLY A 550 -12.80 -20.32 -35.03
C GLY A 550 -13.89 -20.09 -33.98
N ALA A 551 -14.67 -21.12 -33.60
CA ALA A 551 -15.70 -21.01 -32.59
C ALA A 551 -15.14 -20.99 -31.16
N THR A 552 -15.97 -20.55 -30.20
CA THR A 552 -15.69 -20.64 -28.76
C THR A 552 -16.85 -21.33 -28.05
N LEU A 553 -16.54 -22.05 -26.98
CA LEU A 553 -17.56 -22.71 -26.15
C LEU A 553 -17.27 -22.45 -24.67
N ASN A 554 -18.22 -21.85 -23.95
CA ASN A 554 -18.24 -21.80 -22.50
C ASN A 554 -19.32 -22.73 -21.96
N LEU A 555 -18.92 -23.82 -21.33
CA LEU A 555 -19.79 -24.91 -20.90
C LEU A 555 -19.77 -25.08 -19.39
N SER A 556 -20.93 -24.95 -18.75
CA SER A 556 -21.07 -25.11 -17.29
C SER A 556 -21.72 -26.42 -16.85
N GLY A 557 -22.35 -27.16 -17.76
CA GLY A 557 -23.00 -28.43 -17.44
C GLY A 557 -22.04 -29.62 -17.34
N SER A 558 -22.56 -30.77 -16.91
CA SER A 558 -21.83 -31.98 -16.51
C SER A 558 -22.06 -33.19 -17.43
N SER A 559 -21.14 -34.14 -17.40
CA SER A 559 -21.18 -35.40 -18.17
C SER A 559 -21.27 -35.20 -19.69
N ASN A 560 -20.76 -34.08 -20.21
CA ASN A 560 -20.75 -33.75 -21.62
C ASN A 560 -19.52 -34.31 -22.33
N THR A 561 -19.58 -34.35 -23.66
CA THR A 561 -18.41 -34.59 -24.51
C THR A 561 -18.21 -33.38 -25.42
N VAL A 562 -17.04 -32.77 -25.39
CA VAL A 562 -16.63 -31.69 -26.30
C VAL A 562 -15.63 -32.28 -27.29
N ILE A 563 -15.92 -32.16 -28.58
CA ILE A 563 -15.01 -32.47 -29.68
C ILE A 563 -14.55 -31.12 -30.21
N ALA A 564 -13.28 -30.78 -30.00
CA ALA A 564 -12.68 -29.56 -30.52
C ALA A 564 -11.99 -29.88 -31.85
N GLU A 565 -12.42 -29.20 -32.92
CA GLU A 565 -11.79 -29.29 -34.24
C GLU A 565 -10.57 -28.37 -34.38
N SER A 566 -9.76 -28.63 -35.41
CA SER A 566 -8.56 -27.82 -35.71
C SER A 566 -8.88 -26.35 -35.88
N GLY A 567 -8.24 -25.52 -35.04
CA GLY A 567 -8.38 -24.07 -35.07
C GLY A 567 -9.47 -23.50 -34.15
N VAL A 568 -10.01 -24.27 -33.21
CA VAL A 568 -10.86 -23.73 -32.14
C VAL A 568 -10.11 -22.67 -31.35
N SER A 569 -10.76 -21.53 -31.11
CA SER A 569 -10.15 -20.36 -30.49
C SER A 569 -9.93 -20.58 -28.99
N PHE A 570 -10.98 -21.04 -28.29
CA PHE A 570 -10.97 -21.25 -26.84
C PHE A 570 -12.15 -22.14 -26.40
N VAL A 571 -11.89 -23.05 -25.46
CA VAL A 571 -12.93 -23.84 -24.78
C VAL A 571 -12.82 -23.61 -23.28
N SER A 572 -13.94 -23.34 -22.61
CA SER A 572 -14.06 -23.32 -21.16
C SER A 572 -15.05 -24.39 -20.71
N VAL A 573 -14.65 -25.24 -19.77
CA VAL A 573 -15.50 -26.28 -19.19
C VAL A 573 -15.46 -26.16 -17.67
N MET A 574 -16.61 -25.92 -17.04
CA MET A 574 -16.72 -25.73 -15.59
C MET A 574 -17.45 -26.86 -14.85
N GLY A 575 -18.23 -27.68 -15.55
CA GLY A 575 -18.98 -28.78 -14.92
C GLY A 575 -18.14 -30.02 -14.63
N ASN A 576 -18.79 -31.07 -14.11
CA ASN A 576 -18.13 -32.28 -13.65
C ASN A 576 -18.26 -33.44 -14.66
N GLY A 577 -17.28 -34.34 -14.68
CA GLY A 577 -17.35 -35.58 -15.47
C GLY A 577 -17.41 -35.37 -16.98
N ASN A 578 -16.99 -34.21 -17.48
CA ASN A 578 -16.95 -33.88 -18.89
C ASN A 578 -15.73 -34.52 -19.57
N THR A 579 -15.87 -34.83 -20.86
CA THR A 579 -14.77 -35.33 -21.71
C THR A 579 -14.47 -34.30 -22.80
N VAL A 580 -13.21 -33.87 -22.95
CA VAL A 580 -12.77 -32.97 -24.02
C VAL A 580 -11.81 -33.71 -24.94
N ILE A 581 -12.09 -33.72 -26.24
CA ILE A 581 -11.34 -34.41 -27.29
C ILE A 581 -10.89 -33.36 -28.31
N GLY A 582 -9.62 -32.93 -28.23
CA GLY A 582 -8.97 -32.00 -29.17
C GLY A 582 -7.72 -32.60 -29.81
N SER A 583 -7.74 -33.92 -30.10
CA SER A 583 -6.56 -34.65 -30.57
C SER A 583 -6.08 -34.26 -31.98
N ALA A 584 -6.85 -33.46 -32.72
CA ALA A 584 -6.49 -32.90 -34.02
C ALA A 584 -5.84 -31.50 -33.92
N ASP A 585 -5.81 -30.89 -32.73
CA ASP A 585 -5.43 -29.50 -32.55
C ASP A 585 -3.95 -29.38 -32.20
N ASP A 586 -3.22 -28.61 -33.01
CA ASP A 586 -1.87 -28.16 -32.71
C ASP A 586 -1.97 -26.76 -32.08
N GLY A 587 -1.95 -26.69 -30.74
CA GLY A 587 -2.01 -25.40 -30.02
C GLY A 587 -3.39 -24.94 -29.49
N GLY A 588 -4.35 -25.85 -29.27
CA GLY A 588 -5.64 -25.49 -28.65
C GLY A 588 -5.51 -25.01 -27.20
N VAL A 589 -6.41 -24.10 -26.77
CA VAL A 589 -6.45 -23.54 -25.40
C VAL A 589 -7.72 -23.97 -24.67
N LEU A 590 -7.56 -24.56 -23.48
CA LEU A 590 -8.66 -25.00 -22.61
C LEU A 590 -8.53 -24.40 -21.21
N SER A 591 -9.61 -23.82 -20.72
CA SER A 591 -9.83 -23.56 -19.30
C SER A 591 -10.71 -24.65 -18.71
N LEU A 592 -10.26 -25.29 -17.62
CA LEU A 592 -10.95 -26.41 -16.99
C LEU A 592 -11.18 -26.17 -15.50
N ASN A 593 -12.44 -26.24 -15.10
CA ASN A 593 -12.90 -26.22 -13.72
C ASN A 593 -13.92 -27.37 -13.53
N GLY A 594 -14.17 -27.78 -12.29
CA GLY A 594 -14.98 -28.94 -11.95
C GLY A 594 -14.16 -30.20 -11.70
N ALA A 595 -14.86 -31.30 -11.40
CA ALA A 595 -14.28 -32.53 -10.91
C ALA A 595 -14.43 -33.71 -11.86
N GLY A 596 -13.40 -34.56 -11.94
CA GLY A 596 -13.46 -35.84 -12.66
C GLY A 596 -13.57 -35.70 -14.18
N ASN A 597 -13.17 -34.56 -14.74
CA ASN A 597 -13.13 -34.31 -16.17
C ASN A 597 -11.94 -35.04 -16.82
N VAL A 598 -12.10 -35.43 -18.09
CA VAL A 598 -11.09 -36.11 -18.89
C VAL A 598 -10.78 -35.27 -20.14
N VAL A 599 -9.52 -34.96 -20.37
CA VAL A 599 -9.08 -34.14 -21.50
C VAL A 599 -8.07 -34.91 -22.34
N ASN A 600 -8.17 -34.82 -23.66
CA ASN A 600 -7.22 -35.39 -24.61
C ASN A 600 -6.91 -34.39 -25.75
N PHE A 601 -5.75 -33.75 -25.69
CA PHE A 601 -5.28 -32.78 -26.68
C PHE A 601 -4.11 -33.28 -27.52
N GLY A 602 -3.97 -32.69 -28.71
CA GLY A 602 -2.84 -32.86 -29.61
C GLY A 602 -1.54 -32.21 -29.09
N ALA A 603 -0.59 -31.99 -29.99
CA ALA A 603 0.68 -31.34 -29.66
C ALA A 603 0.48 -29.84 -29.35
N ASN A 604 1.41 -29.26 -28.60
CA ASN A 604 1.45 -27.83 -28.24
C ASN A 604 0.20 -27.27 -27.53
N GLY A 605 -0.74 -28.11 -27.07
CA GLY A 605 -1.95 -27.66 -26.39
C GLY A 605 -1.68 -26.98 -25.04
N GLN A 606 -2.54 -26.04 -24.67
CA GLN A 606 -2.50 -25.31 -23.39
C GLN A 606 -3.73 -25.66 -22.55
N VAL A 607 -3.51 -26.10 -21.31
CA VAL A 607 -4.59 -26.39 -20.35
C VAL A 607 -4.33 -25.64 -19.05
N ASP A 608 -5.24 -24.74 -18.71
CA ASP A 608 -5.30 -24.11 -17.40
C ASP A 608 -6.39 -24.80 -16.57
N GLU A 609 -6.00 -25.46 -15.48
CA GLU A 609 -6.89 -26.29 -14.66
C GLU A 609 -6.95 -25.74 -13.23
N SER A 610 -8.16 -25.64 -12.69
CA SER A 610 -8.41 -25.20 -11.31
C SER A 610 -9.39 -26.10 -10.55
N GLY A 611 -9.61 -27.31 -11.06
CA GLY A 611 -10.65 -28.23 -10.63
C GLY A 611 -10.13 -29.29 -9.65
N SER A 612 -10.68 -30.51 -9.71
CA SER A 612 -10.16 -31.61 -8.92
C SER A 612 -10.28 -32.97 -9.59
N ASN A 613 -9.33 -33.86 -9.33
CA ASN A 613 -9.35 -35.23 -9.83
C ASN A 613 -9.53 -35.33 -11.36
N ASN A 614 -9.03 -34.33 -12.10
CA ASN A 614 -9.13 -34.28 -13.55
C ASN A 614 -7.99 -35.08 -14.18
N THR A 615 -8.24 -35.72 -15.32
CA THR A 615 -7.21 -36.45 -16.08
C THR A 615 -6.97 -35.75 -17.40
N ILE A 616 -5.78 -35.19 -17.59
CA ILE A 616 -5.39 -34.43 -18.77
C ILE A 616 -4.36 -35.23 -19.55
N THR A 617 -4.61 -35.50 -20.83
CA THR A 617 -3.65 -36.14 -21.74
C THR A 617 -3.30 -35.15 -22.83
N MET A 618 -1.99 -34.97 -23.08
CA MET A 618 -1.48 -34.00 -24.05
C MET A 618 -0.44 -34.64 -24.97
N GLY A 619 -0.39 -34.16 -26.20
CA GLY A 619 0.66 -34.48 -27.16
C GLY A 619 2.03 -33.90 -26.78
N ALA A 620 2.96 -33.89 -27.73
CA ALA A 620 4.30 -33.35 -27.49
C ALA A 620 4.28 -31.83 -27.28
N ASN A 621 5.17 -31.32 -26.42
CA ASN A 621 5.38 -29.90 -26.14
C ASN A 621 4.15 -29.12 -25.61
N GLY A 622 3.21 -29.79 -24.95
CA GLY A 622 2.06 -29.11 -24.32
C GLY A 622 2.43 -28.30 -23.08
N TYR A 623 1.55 -27.38 -22.70
CA TYR A 623 1.58 -26.63 -21.46
C TYR A 623 0.37 -27.01 -20.60
N ALA A 624 0.59 -27.36 -19.33
CA ALA A 624 -0.49 -27.55 -18.37
C ALA A 624 -0.17 -26.86 -17.05
N ASN A 625 -1.10 -26.07 -16.53
CA ASN A 625 -1.00 -25.45 -15.23
C ASN A 625 -2.12 -25.96 -14.32
N LEU A 626 -1.75 -26.70 -13.28
CA LEU A 626 -2.67 -27.38 -12.38
C LEU A 626 -2.69 -26.62 -11.07
N SER A 627 -3.74 -25.83 -10.87
CA SER A 627 -3.99 -25.09 -9.63
C SER A 627 -5.05 -25.74 -8.74
N GLY A 628 -5.65 -26.83 -9.23
CA GLY A 628 -6.66 -27.63 -8.54
C GLY A 628 -6.13 -28.58 -7.46
N THR A 629 -6.74 -29.76 -7.35
CA THR A 629 -6.28 -30.81 -6.42
C THR A 629 -6.44 -32.23 -6.98
N GLY A 630 -5.44 -33.09 -6.79
CA GLY A 630 -5.50 -34.51 -7.14
C GLY A 630 -5.62 -34.80 -8.64
N SER A 631 -5.29 -33.83 -9.49
CA SER A 631 -5.39 -33.95 -10.94
C SER A 631 -4.14 -34.64 -11.53
N THR A 632 -4.30 -35.33 -12.66
CA THR A 632 -3.23 -36.08 -13.33
C THR A 632 -3.00 -35.57 -14.75
N VAL A 633 -1.75 -35.25 -15.10
CA VAL A 633 -1.31 -34.96 -16.47
C VAL A 633 -0.52 -36.12 -17.06
N ASN A 634 -0.84 -36.50 -18.30
CA ASN A 634 -0.12 -37.45 -19.13
C ASN A 634 0.42 -36.73 -20.37
N ALA A 635 1.68 -36.31 -20.35
CA ALA A 635 2.33 -35.64 -21.47
C ALA A 635 3.24 -36.60 -22.26
N ALA A 636 3.10 -36.63 -23.58
CA ALA A 636 3.82 -37.59 -24.42
C ALA A 636 5.35 -37.36 -24.44
N GLN A 637 5.80 -36.13 -24.68
CA GLN A 637 7.22 -35.73 -24.68
C GLN A 637 7.37 -34.20 -24.66
N GLY A 638 8.33 -33.66 -23.89
CA GLY A 638 8.60 -32.22 -23.86
C GLY A 638 7.49 -31.41 -23.20
N GLY A 639 7.56 -30.09 -23.32
CA GLY A 639 6.57 -29.17 -22.76
C GLY A 639 6.82 -28.78 -21.30
N GLU A 640 5.82 -28.14 -20.70
CA GLU A 640 5.87 -27.60 -19.36
C GLU A 640 4.62 -27.99 -18.56
N VAL A 641 4.82 -28.46 -17.32
CA VAL A 641 3.74 -28.75 -16.39
C VAL A 641 3.96 -27.99 -15.08
N GLY A 642 3.10 -27.04 -14.78
CA GLY A 642 3.02 -26.37 -13.48
C GLY A 642 2.14 -27.15 -12.51
N LEU A 643 2.70 -27.53 -11.36
CA LEU A 643 2.01 -28.21 -10.27
C LEU A 643 1.87 -27.24 -9.10
N VAL A 644 0.79 -26.46 -9.13
CA VAL A 644 0.46 -25.42 -8.14
C VAL A 644 -0.48 -25.99 -7.06
N GLY A 645 -1.36 -26.90 -7.46
CA GLY A 645 -2.33 -27.58 -6.64
C GLY A 645 -1.81 -28.78 -5.85
N HIS A 646 -2.51 -29.16 -4.78
CA HIS A 646 -2.07 -30.25 -3.89
C HIS A 646 -2.42 -31.64 -4.43
N GLY A 647 -1.48 -32.58 -4.34
CA GLY A 647 -1.69 -34.00 -4.65
C GLY A 647 -1.72 -34.33 -6.15
N ASP A 648 -1.25 -33.42 -6.99
CA ASP A 648 -1.27 -33.58 -8.44
C ASP A 648 -0.17 -34.54 -8.93
N ILE A 649 -0.44 -35.21 -10.05
CA ILE A 649 0.45 -36.21 -10.67
C ILE A 649 0.83 -35.76 -12.08
N ALA A 650 2.13 -35.64 -12.37
CA ALA A 650 2.66 -35.36 -13.71
C ALA A 650 3.40 -36.58 -14.27
N ASN A 651 2.86 -37.22 -15.30
CA ASN A 651 3.52 -38.26 -16.10
C ASN A 651 4.14 -37.60 -17.35
N VAL A 652 5.43 -37.25 -17.28
CA VAL A 652 6.13 -36.43 -18.29
C VAL A 652 7.46 -37.08 -18.68
N ASN A 653 7.89 -36.93 -19.94
CA ASN A 653 9.22 -37.34 -20.38
C ASN A 653 9.92 -36.21 -21.14
N ASN A 654 11.17 -35.92 -20.79
CA ASN A 654 11.99 -34.84 -21.36
C ASN A 654 11.32 -33.45 -21.31
N GLY A 655 10.49 -33.20 -20.29
CA GLY A 655 9.79 -31.91 -20.10
C GLY A 655 10.32 -31.10 -18.92
N LEU A 656 9.77 -29.90 -18.76
CA LEU A 656 9.93 -29.05 -17.59
C LEU A 656 8.75 -29.25 -16.65
N VAL A 657 9.01 -29.42 -15.35
CA VAL A 657 7.99 -29.43 -14.31
C VAL A 657 8.32 -28.33 -13.31
N ILE A 658 7.37 -27.45 -13.05
CA ILE A 658 7.49 -26.38 -12.06
C ILE A 658 6.62 -26.76 -10.85
N LEU A 659 7.24 -26.93 -9.69
CA LEU A 659 6.57 -27.36 -8.48
C LEU A 659 6.38 -26.18 -7.53
N VAL A 660 5.12 -25.90 -7.21
CA VAL A 660 4.67 -24.83 -6.30
C VAL A 660 3.86 -25.40 -5.13
N ALA A 661 3.23 -26.57 -5.33
CA ALA A 661 2.35 -27.25 -4.38
C ALA A 661 3.05 -27.84 -3.15
N ASP A 662 2.30 -28.10 -2.06
CA ASP A 662 2.87 -28.77 -0.87
C ASP A 662 3.25 -30.25 -1.12
N GLU A 663 2.51 -30.97 -1.99
CA GLU A 663 2.79 -32.37 -2.33
C GLU A 663 2.44 -32.63 -3.79
N ALA A 664 3.36 -33.26 -4.54
CA ALA A 664 3.10 -33.70 -5.90
C ALA A 664 3.88 -34.96 -6.27
N GLN A 665 3.43 -35.65 -7.31
CA GLN A 665 4.10 -36.81 -7.88
C GLN A 665 4.56 -36.53 -9.32
N VAL A 666 5.83 -36.77 -9.62
CA VAL A 666 6.37 -36.69 -10.98
C VAL A 666 6.88 -38.06 -11.40
N ASN A 667 6.39 -38.55 -12.53
CA ASN A 667 6.78 -39.82 -13.12
C ASN A 667 7.37 -39.59 -14.52
N GLY A 668 8.36 -40.41 -14.88
CA GLY A 668 8.92 -40.47 -16.23
C GLY A 668 10.39 -40.08 -16.27
N ASN A 669 10.93 -39.93 -17.48
CA ASN A 669 12.37 -39.90 -17.68
C ASN A 669 12.86 -38.58 -18.28
N GLY A 670 14.06 -38.15 -17.88
CA GLY A 670 14.77 -37.03 -18.51
C GLY A 670 14.16 -35.65 -18.23
N ASN A 671 13.33 -35.50 -17.22
CA ASN A 671 12.65 -34.23 -16.93
C ASN A 671 13.56 -33.27 -16.15
N GLN A 672 13.32 -31.97 -16.31
CA GLN A 672 13.83 -30.93 -15.42
C GLN A 672 12.72 -30.56 -14.44
N VAL A 673 12.98 -30.65 -13.14
CA VAL A 673 12.00 -30.36 -12.09
C VAL A 673 12.54 -29.20 -11.25
N ASN A 674 11.82 -28.08 -11.24
CA ASN A 674 12.23 -26.87 -10.53
C ASN A 674 11.25 -26.61 -9.39
N PHE A 675 11.76 -26.46 -8.18
CA PHE A 675 11.00 -25.98 -7.03
C PHE A 675 10.89 -24.45 -7.13
N ALA A 676 9.68 -23.92 -7.01
CA ALA A 676 9.42 -22.48 -7.07
C ALA A 676 8.95 -21.89 -5.73
N ASN A 677 8.53 -22.73 -4.77
CA ASN A 677 8.12 -22.31 -3.44
C ASN A 677 8.70 -23.24 -2.35
N ALA A 678 9.04 -22.60 -1.23
CA ALA A 678 9.25 -23.19 0.07
C ALA A 678 8.06 -24.06 0.54
N ARG A 679 8.27 -25.38 0.79
CA ARG A 679 7.35 -26.40 1.41
C ARG A 679 6.84 -27.54 0.50
N SER A 680 7.60 -28.00 -0.49
CA SER A 680 7.13 -29.07 -1.38
C SER A 680 7.73 -30.45 -1.06
N THR A 681 6.88 -31.49 -1.01
CA THR A 681 7.29 -32.90 -1.11
C THR A 681 7.08 -33.40 -2.53
N LEU A 682 8.17 -33.77 -3.20
CA LEU A 682 8.19 -34.36 -4.53
C LEU A 682 8.35 -35.88 -4.45
N ASN A 683 7.32 -36.62 -4.82
CA ASN A 683 7.40 -38.06 -5.05
C ASN A 683 7.85 -38.32 -6.50
N LEU A 684 9.12 -38.68 -6.69
CA LEU A 684 9.75 -38.85 -8.00
C LEU A 684 9.91 -40.33 -8.37
N SER A 685 9.46 -40.69 -9.58
CA SER A 685 9.77 -41.98 -10.19
C SER A 685 10.28 -41.84 -11.63
N GLY A 686 11.09 -42.81 -12.08
CA GLY A 686 11.73 -42.79 -13.39
C GLY A 686 13.23 -42.52 -13.33
N THR A 687 13.82 -42.17 -14.47
CA THR A 687 15.28 -42.17 -14.66
C THR A 687 15.78 -40.89 -15.32
N GLY A 688 17.00 -40.46 -14.97
CA GLY A 688 17.66 -39.34 -15.66
C GLY A 688 17.04 -37.96 -15.44
N ASN A 689 16.25 -37.75 -14.38
CA ASN A 689 15.65 -36.45 -14.09
C ASN A 689 16.67 -35.53 -13.39
N LEU A 690 16.64 -34.23 -13.72
CA LEU A 690 17.41 -33.18 -13.07
C LEU A 690 16.47 -32.36 -12.18
N ILE A 691 16.78 -32.26 -10.90
CA ILE A 691 15.96 -31.57 -9.91
C ILE A 691 16.74 -30.35 -9.43
N SER A 692 16.16 -29.16 -9.56
CA SER A 692 16.72 -27.92 -9.03
C SER A 692 15.93 -27.49 -7.82
N MET A 693 16.63 -27.35 -6.69
CA MET A 693 16.13 -26.86 -5.40
C MET A 693 16.85 -25.54 -5.08
N ASP A 694 16.14 -24.57 -4.50
CA ASP A 694 16.72 -23.30 -4.08
C ASP A 694 16.86 -23.28 -2.56
N ALA A 695 18.07 -23.08 -2.02
CA ALA A 695 18.22 -22.91 -0.58
C ALA A 695 17.52 -21.63 -0.11
N HIS A 696 17.03 -21.65 1.13
CA HIS A 696 16.33 -20.60 1.89
C HIS A 696 14.79 -20.69 1.94
N SER A 697 14.29 -21.82 2.42
CA SER A 697 12.93 -21.89 2.96
C SER A 697 12.97 -22.01 4.49
N VAL A 698 12.06 -21.33 5.18
CA VAL A 698 11.81 -21.47 6.63
C VAL A 698 11.28 -22.89 6.98
N GLN A 699 11.10 -23.77 5.97
CA GLN A 699 10.50 -25.11 6.04
C GLN A 699 11.18 -26.06 5.02
N PRO A 700 11.31 -27.37 5.31
CA PRO A 700 12.07 -28.30 4.48
C PRO A 700 11.41 -28.59 3.13
N GLU A 701 12.23 -28.65 2.07
CA GLU A 701 11.88 -29.28 0.79
C GLU A 701 12.33 -30.75 0.81
N GLU A 702 11.51 -31.66 0.27
CA GLU A 702 11.83 -33.08 0.24
C GLU A 702 11.65 -33.67 -1.17
N VAL A 703 12.67 -34.37 -1.65
CA VAL A 703 12.60 -35.21 -2.84
C VAL A 703 12.63 -36.67 -2.40
N VAL A 704 11.52 -37.38 -2.60
CA VAL A 704 11.38 -38.80 -2.30
C VAL A 704 11.52 -39.61 -3.59
N THR A 705 12.40 -40.59 -3.60
CA THR A 705 12.55 -41.56 -4.68
C THR A 705 12.27 -42.97 -4.18
N THR A 706 12.18 -43.95 -5.09
CA THR A 706 12.03 -45.36 -4.71
C THR A 706 13.19 -45.92 -3.88
N THR A 707 14.36 -45.26 -3.91
CA THR A 707 15.61 -45.75 -3.29
C THR A 707 15.99 -44.97 -2.02
N GLY A 708 15.35 -43.85 -1.74
CA GLY A 708 15.70 -42.95 -0.62
C GLY A 708 15.11 -41.57 -0.78
N SER A 709 15.32 -40.69 0.20
CA SER A 709 14.92 -39.27 0.13
C SER A 709 16.09 -38.32 0.36
N LEU A 710 15.96 -37.10 -0.17
CA LEU A 710 16.80 -35.95 0.08
C LEU A 710 15.93 -34.85 0.67
N THR A 711 16.28 -34.36 1.84
CA THR A 711 15.59 -33.26 2.52
C THR A 711 16.58 -32.16 2.86
N GLU A 712 16.26 -30.91 2.52
CA GLU A 712 16.96 -29.76 3.10
C GLU A 712 16.26 -29.40 4.42
N ALA A 713 16.97 -29.49 5.54
CA ALA A 713 16.42 -29.12 6.85
C ALA A 713 16.43 -27.60 7.04
N ALA A 714 15.60 -27.10 7.95
CA ALA A 714 15.45 -25.67 8.22
C ALA A 714 16.73 -24.97 8.75
N ASP A 715 17.72 -25.75 9.20
CA ASP A 715 19.04 -25.26 9.63
C ASP A 715 20.09 -25.25 8.50
N GLY A 716 19.68 -25.58 7.27
CA GLY A 716 20.54 -25.67 6.09
C GLY A 716 21.40 -26.94 6.04
N SER A 717 21.13 -27.93 6.90
CA SER A 717 21.69 -29.27 6.76
C SER A 717 20.96 -30.07 5.68
N LEU A 718 21.68 -30.97 5.01
CA LEU A 718 21.10 -31.88 4.02
C LEU A 718 20.97 -33.26 4.64
N VAL A 719 19.77 -33.83 4.61
CA VAL A 719 19.46 -35.16 5.13
C VAL A 719 19.20 -36.11 3.98
N LEU A 720 19.98 -37.18 3.91
CA LEU A 720 19.83 -38.25 2.93
C LEU A 720 19.37 -39.50 3.64
N THR A 721 18.31 -40.12 3.15
CA THR A 721 17.78 -41.37 3.71
C THR A 721 17.84 -42.52 2.72
N GLY A 722 17.93 -43.75 3.21
CA GLY A 722 17.79 -44.95 2.40
C GLY A 722 19.10 -45.44 1.77
N SER A 723 19.07 -45.73 0.47
CA SER A 723 20.18 -46.34 -0.29
C SER A 723 20.98 -45.35 -1.13
N ILE A 724 20.86 -44.05 -0.87
CA ILE A 724 21.66 -43.02 -1.55
C ILE A 724 23.12 -43.13 -1.09
N ASP A 725 24.08 -43.10 -2.02
CA ASP A 725 25.51 -43.16 -1.66
C ASP A 725 26.00 -41.77 -1.26
N PRO A 726 26.31 -41.52 0.04
CA PRO A 726 26.74 -40.20 0.50
C PRO A 726 28.06 -39.73 -0.13
N ASN A 727 28.88 -40.64 -0.68
CA ASN A 727 30.14 -40.29 -1.36
C ASN A 727 29.93 -39.63 -2.72
N THR A 728 28.69 -39.64 -3.24
CA THR A 728 28.34 -39.01 -4.51
C THR A 728 27.91 -37.56 -4.37
N VAL A 729 27.82 -37.05 -3.12
CA VAL A 729 27.47 -35.66 -2.83
C VAL A 729 28.69 -34.78 -3.05
N THR A 730 28.58 -33.78 -3.92
CA THR A 730 29.65 -32.82 -4.20
C THR A 730 29.19 -31.39 -3.97
N LEU A 731 30.04 -30.54 -3.42
CA LEU A 731 29.83 -29.09 -3.30
C LEU A 731 30.88 -28.36 -4.14
N THR A 732 30.44 -27.55 -5.09
CA THR A 732 31.34 -26.74 -5.94
C THR A 732 30.75 -25.35 -6.16
N GLY A 733 31.46 -24.31 -5.73
CA GLY A 733 31.04 -22.92 -5.91
C GLY A 733 29.67 -22.61 -5.31
N GLY A 734 29.37 -23.19 -4.14
CA GLY A 734 28.07 -23.07 -3.47
C GLY A 734 26.92 -23.90 -4.05
N LEU A 735 27.16 -24.76 -5.06
CA LEU A 735 26.14 -25.68 -5.61
C LEU A 735 26.38 -27.10 -5.09
N ALA A 736 25.48 -27.61 -4.26
CA ALA A 736 25.49 -29.03 -3.86
C ALA A 736 24.83 -29.87 -4.95
N THR A 737 25.42 -31.01 -5.30
CA THR A 737 24.88 -31.98 -6.26
C THR A 737 24.79 -33.34 -5.60
N VAL A 738 23.61 -33.97 -5.67
CA VAL A 738 23.29 -35.26 -5.04
C VAL A 738 22.77 -36.24 -6.09
N GLN A 739 23.33 -37.45 -6.12
CA GLN A 739 22.83 -38.53 -6.97
C GLN A 739 21.76 -39.32 -6.23
N LEU A 740 20.50 -39.23 -6.68
CA LEU A 740 19.36 -39.91 -6.03
C LEU A 740 19.14 -41.35 -6.53
N GLY A 741 20.02 -41.86 -7.39
CA GLY A 741 19.91 -43.17 -8.02
C GLY A 741 19.17 -43.14 -9.36
N ASN A 742 19.33 -44.20 -10.17
CA ASN A 742 18.76 -44.32 -11.52
C ASN A 742 19.06 -43.14 -12.47
N GLY A 743 20.19 -42.46 -12.27
CA GLY A 743 20.59 -41.29 -13.03
C GLY A 743 19.83 -40.00 -12.68
N ASN A 744 18.98 -40.01 -11.64
CA ASN A 744 18.35 -38.79 -11.13
C ASN A 744 19.36 -37.98 -10.31
N VAL A 745 19.40 -36.67 -10.56
CA VAL A 745 20.37 -35.75 -9.95
C VAL A 745 19.61 -34.57 -9.35
N ALA A 746 19.80 -34.30 -8.07
CA ALA A 746 19.31 -33.08 -7.43
C ALA A 746 20.45 -32.08 -7.22
N THR A 747 20.18 -30.81 -7.45
CA THR A 747 21.11 -29.71 -7.19
C THR A 747 20.47 -28.69 -6.26
N ILE A 748 21.21 -28.26 -5.23
CA ILE A 748 20.78 -27.22 -4.28
C ILE A 748 21.77 -26.06 -4.37
N ALA A 749 21.28 -24.86 -4.73
CA ALA A 749 22.11 -23.66 -4.81
C ALA A 749 22.36 -23.02 -3.43
N ASN A 750 23.39 -22.18 -3.31
CA ASN A 750 23.74 -21.42 -2.11
C ASN A 750 24.08 -22.24 -0.84
N VAL A 751 24.53 -23.48 -0.99
CA VAL A 751 25.00 -24.31 0.13
C VAL A 751 26.38 -23.84 0.59
N SER A 752 26.54 -23.57 1.89
CA SER A 752 27.79 -23.08 2.46
C SER A 752 28.81 -24.22 2.69
N ALA A 753 30.10 -23.92 2.50
CA ALA A 753 31.17 -24.80 2.95
C ALA A 753 31.09 -24.95 4.48
N GLY A 754 31.13 -26.20 4.97
CA GLY A 754 30.94 -26.54 6.39
C GLY A 754 29.51 -26.94 6.77
N SER A 755 28.52 -26.83 5.86
CA SER A 755 27.16 -27.35 6.09
C SER A 755 27.19 -28.85 6.41
N GLN A 756 26.32 -29.28 7.33
CA GLN A 756 26.21 -30.68 7.74
C GLN A 756 25.48 -31.52 6.69
N LEU A 757 25.98 -32.72 6.47
CA LEU A 757 25.36 -33.78 5.67
C LEU A 757 25.02 -34.94 6.62
N GLU A 758 23.73 -35.15 6.86
CA GLU A 758 23.21 -36.31 7.57
C GLU A 758 22.93 -37.44 6.60
N PHE A 759 23.40 -38.64 6.92
CA PHE A 759 23.05 -39.85 6.19
C PHE A 759 22.41 -40.86 7.13
N VAL A 760 21.15 -41.21 6.84
CA VAL A 760 20.36 -42.23 7.51
C VAL A 760 20.24 -43.43 6.60
N ASP A 761 20.93 -44.52 6.91
CA ASP A 761 20.89 -45.71 6.06
C ASP A 761 19.53 -46.43 6.11
N ALA A 762 19.32 -47.41 5.23
CA ALA A 762 18.08 -48.20 5.17
C ALA A 762 17.73 -49.00 6.45
N SER A 763 18.68 -49.14 7.39
CA SER A 763 18.45 -49.76 8.71
C SER A 763 18.09 -48.75 9.80
N GLY A 764 18.14 -47.45 9.49
CA GLY A 764 17.90 -46.33 10.41
C GLY A 764 19.16 -45.87 11.15
N ALA A 765 20.36 -46.31 10.76
CA ALA A 765 21.59 -45.86 11.38
C ALA A 765 21.98 -44.48 10.83
N VAL A 766 22.31 -43.54 11.74
CA VAL A 766 22.63 -42.15 11.42
C VAL A 766 24.14 -41.92 11.43
N SER A 767 24.65 -41.24 10.41
CA SER A 767 26.04 -40.78 10.31
C SER A 767 26.09 -39.34 9.79
N TRP A 768 27.17 -38.63 10.11
CA TRP A 768 27.32 -37.20 9.82
C TRP A 768 28.66 -36.92 9.15
N THR A 769 28.66 -36.03 8.18
CA THR A 769 29.87 -35.41 7.64
C THR A 769 29.64 -33.92 7.40
N VAL A 770 30.71 -33.17 7.12
CA VAL A 770 30.63 -31.77 6.71
C VAL A 770 30.97 -31.67 5.23
N MET A 771 30.17 -30.92 4.48
CA MET A 771 30.44 -30.67 3.07
C MET A 771 31.57 -29.66 2.94
N GLN A 772 32.53 -29.95 2.07
CA GLN A 772 33.59 -29.00 1.72
C GLN A 772 33.41 -28.55 0.28
N ASP A 773 33.46 -27.23 0.07
CA ASP A 773 33.37 -26.65 -1.26
C ASP A 773 34.72 -26.84 -1.97
N THR A 774 34.73 -27.69 -2.99
CA THR A 774 35.93 -27.97 -3.80
C THR A 774 36.34 -26.79 -4.70
N GLY A 775 35.48 -25.79 -4.86
CA GLY A 775 35.76 -24.50 -5.48
C GLY A 775 36.47 -23.49 -4.57
N LEU A 776 36.47 -23.72 -3.25
CA LEU A 776 37.43 -23.06 -2.35
C LEU A 776 38.78 -23.77 -2.52
N ASN A 777 39.71 -23.16 -3.27
CA ASN A 777 41.07 -23.67 -3.37
C ASN A 777 41.66 -23.90 -1.97
N ALA A 778 42.17 -25.11 -1.72
CA ALA A 778 42.98 -25.42 -0.56
C ALA A 778 44.10 -24.37 -0.43
N ALA A 779 44.23 -23.76 0.75
CA ALA A 779 45.24 -22.76 1.04
C ALA A 779 46.64 -23.28 0.66
N VAL A 780 47.34 -22.55 -0.21
CA VAL A 780 48.75 -22.81 -0.52
C VAL A 780 49.57 -22.51 0.74
N PRO A 781 50.44 -23.41 1.25
CA PRO A 781 51.31 -23.09 2.38
C PRO A 781 52.19 -21.88 2.03
N THR A 782 52.25 -20.88 2.92
CA THR A 782 53.05 -19.67 2.68
C THR A 782 54.55 -19.97 2.92
N THR A 783 55.41 -19.50 2.01
CA THR A 783 56.87 -19.61 2.12
C THR A 783 57.45 -18.30 2.66
N PHE A 784 58.33 -18.36 3.66
CA PHE A 784 59.08 -17.19 4.16
C PHE A 784 60.54 -17.26 3.71
N ASN A 785 61.01 -16.26 2.96
CA ASN A 785 62.38 -16.26 2.42
C ASN A 785 63.36 -15.61 3.41
N PHE A 786 64.44 -16.30 3.76
CA PHE A 786 65.52 -15.79 4.62
C PHE A 786 66.91 -16.00 3.98
N GLY A 787 67.84 -15.08 4.20
CA GLY A 787 69.04 -14.93 3.35
C GLY A 787 70.18 -14.13 4.01
N VAL A 788 71.35 -14.09 3.36
CA VAL A 788 72.48 -13.21 3.72
C VAL A 788 72.08 -11.75 3.46
N ASP A 789 72.50 -10.83 4.33
CA ASP A 789 72.14 -9.39 4.36
C ASP A 789 70.68 -9.08 4.75
N SER A 790 69.92 -10.07 5.22
CA SER A 790 68.53 -9.89 5.69
C SER A 790 68.42 -9.19 7.04
N GLY A 791 69.51 -9.05 7.80
CA GLY A 791 69.53 -8.54 9.16
C GLY A 791 68.82 -9.49 10.15
N GLN A 792 68.42 -8.93 11.30
CA GLN A 792 67.65 -9.68 12.31
C GLN A 792 66.16 -9.64 11.96
N GLN A 793 65.55 -10.80 11.75
CA GLN A 793 64.15 -10.98 11.38
C GLN A 793 63.41 -11.79 12.45
N THR A 794 62.12 -11.50 12.66
CA THR A 794 61.28 -12.21 13.63
C THR A 794 59.99 -12.69 12.97
N ILE A 795 59.67 -13.96 13.14
CA ILE A 795 58.39 -14.57 12.76
C ILE A 795 57.51 -14.72 14.00
N ASN A 796 56.35 -14.08 14.01
CA ASN A 796 55.32 -14.26 15.04
C ASN A 796 54.23 -15.24 14.54
N PRO A 797 54.02 -16.40 15.20
CA PRO A 797 53.07 -17.44 14.76
C PRO A 797 51.58 -17.05 14.74
N ILE A 798 51.17 -15.93 15.36
CA ILE A 798 49.76 -15.54 15.45
C ILE A 798 49.58 -14.11 14.93
N ASN A 799 49.44 -13.96 13.62
CA ASN A 799 48.81 -12.77 13.04
C ASN A 799 47.34 -13.10 12.70
N PRO A 800 46.35 -12.63 13.48
CA PRO A 800 44.93 -12.95 13.26
C PRO A 800 44.38 -12.43 11.93
N ALA A 801 45.09 -11.52 11.26
CA ALA A 801 44.65 -10.96 9.99
C ALA A 801 44.86 -11.88 8.77
N MET A 802 45.62 -12.97 8.90
CA MET A 802 46.00 -13.82 7.75
C MET A 802 45.60 -15.30 7.86
N GLY A 803 45.15 -15.79 9.01
CA GLY A 803 44.52 -17.12 9.13
C GLY A 803 45.28 -18.33 8.55
N ALA A 804 46.59 -18.23 8.32
CA ALA A 804 47.40 -19.28 7.69
C ALA A 804 48.72 -19.51 8.44
N GLU A 805 49.10 -20.78 8.61
CA GLU A 805 50.42 -21.21 9.13
C GLU A 805 51.52 -21.01 8.05
N ILE A 806 52.76 -20.70 8.46
CA ILE A 806 53.90 -20.55 7.53
C ILE A 806 54.51 -21.93 7.29
N GLY A 807 54.19 -22.60 6.19
CA GLY A 807 54.64 -23.99 5.97
C GLY A 807 56.16 -24.16 5.95
N THR A 808 56.88 -23.30 5.22
CA THR A 808 58.32 -23.47 4.97
C THR A 808 59.07 -22.15 5.04
N VAL A 809 60.22 -22.14 5.71
CA VAL A 809 61.23 -21.09 5.57
C VAL A 809 62.21 -21.51 4.46
N ASP A 810 62.23 -20.77 3.36
CA ASP A 810 63.15 -21.00 2.23
C ASP A 810 64.42 -20.17 2.42
N LEU A 811 65.54 -20.86 2.50
CA LEU A 811 66.86 -20.30 2.70
C LEU A 811 67.50 -20.06 1.33
N ALA A 812 67.64 -18.77 1.03
CA ALA A 812 68.03 -18.26 -0.27
C ALA A 812 69.35 -18.88 -0.79
N THR A 813 69.56 -18.76 -2.10
CA THR A 813 70.73 -19.32 -2.80
C THR A 813 72.06 -18.90 -2.14
N GLY A 814 72.90 -19.88 -1.83
CA GLY A 814 74.23 -19.64 -1.22
C GLY A 814 74.30 -19.91 0.29
N ILE A 815 73.20 -20.33 0.91
CA ILE A 815 73.17 -20.85 2.28
C ILE A 815 73.06 -22.38 2.23
N SER A 816 74.02 -23.06 2.86
CA SER A 816 74.00 -24.51 3.08
C SER A 816 73.70 -24.85 4.55
N ASP A 817 73.28 -26.08 4.80
CA ASP A 817 73.11 -26.68 6.13
C ASP A 817 74.33 -26.47 7.05
N SER A 818 75.53 -26.50 6.46
CA SER A 818 76.80 -26.29 7.16
C SER A 818 77.11 -24.82 7.50
N GLN A 819 76.22 -23.88 7.21
CA GLN A 819 76.37 -22.45 7.50
C GLN A 819 75.33 -21.93 8.49
N LEU A 820 74.49 -22.81 9.04
CA LEU A 820 73.35 -22.43 9.87
C LEU A 820 73.53 -22.89 11.31
N TRP A 821 73.43 -21.96 12.25
CA TRP A 821 73.49 -22.26 13.67
C TRP A 821 72.12 -22.10 14.32
N PHE A 822 71.60 -23.15 14.93
CA PHE A 822 70.31 -23.15 15.60
C PHE A 822 70.50 -23.17 17.11
N GLN A 823 69.84 -22.24 17.79
CA GLN A 823 69.90 -22.13 19.24
C GLN A 823 68.54 -21.78 19.84
N GLN A 824 68.35 -22.21 21.07
CA GLN A 824 67.18 -21.83 21.86
C GLN A 824 67.49 -20.56 22.66
N VAL A 825 66.68 -19.52 22.48
CA VAL A 825 66.75 -18.27 23.26
C VAL A 825 65.41 -18.09 23.98
N GLY A 826 65.41 -18.31 25.30
CA GLY A 826 64.17 -18.37 26.07
C GLY A 826 63.23 -19.45 25.54
N ASN A 827 62.03 -19.05 25.12
CA ASN A 827 61.04 -19.95 24.50
C ASN A 827 61.06 -19.91 22.95
N ASN A 828 61.98 -19.17 22.35
CA ASN A 828 62.06 -18.94 20.92
C ASN A 828 63.17 -19.80 20.28
N LEU A 829 63.00 -20.11 18.99
CA LEU A 829 64.06 -20.70 18.17
C LEU A 829 64.75 -19.58 17.40
N GLN A 830 66.07 -19.49 17.52
CA GLN A 830 66.89 -18.59 16.72
C GLN A 830 67.78 -19.39 15.77
N MET A 831 67.80 -18.98 14.50
CA MET A 831 68.73 -19.45 13.48
C MET A 831 69.65 -18.31 13.06
N ASP A 832 70.95 -18.50 13.18
CA ASP A 832 71.98 -17.55 12.74
C ASP A 832 72.72 -18.09 11.51
N ILE A 833 73.10 -17.19 10.60
CA ILE A 833 74.01 -17.53 9.49
C ILE A 833 75.45 -17.27 9.94
N LEU A 834 76.26 -18.33 9.98
CA LEU A 834 77.63 -18.31 10.49
C LEU A 834 78.49 -17.24 9.81
N GLY A 835 79.12 -16.38 10.61
CA GLY A 835 80.04 -15.33 10.15
C GLY A 835 79.35 -14.06 9.63
N THR A 836 78.04 -13.95 9.83
CA THR A 836 77.22 -12.77 9.52
C THR A 836 76.52 -12.26 10.79
N HIS A 837 75.81 -11.14 10.69
CA HIS A 837 74.90 -10.66 11.75
C HIS A 837 73.42 -10.96 11.43
N ASP A 838 73.17 -11.82 10.44
CA ASP A 838 71.83 -12.19 10.00
C ASP A 838 71.27 -13.30 10.90
N SER A 839 70.10 -13.07 11.49
CA SER A 839 69.43 -14.02 12.36
C SER A 839 67.92 -14.05 12.13
N LEU A 840 67.32 -15.22 12.20
CA LEU A 840 65.87 -15.43 12.16
C LEU A 840 65.40 -15.97 13.50
N GLU A 841 64.55 -15.21 14.19
CA GLU A 841 63.91 -15.63 15.43
C GLU A 841 62.45 -16.05 15.17
N ILE A 842 62.07 -17.22 15.67
CA ILE A 842 60.70 -17.72 15.60
C ILE A 842 60.14 -17.74 17.03
N ASP A 843 59.15 -16.88 17.25
CA ASP A 843 58.55 -16.67 18.56
C ASP A 843 57.79 -17.93 19.02
N GLY A 844 57.99 -18.30 20.29
CA GLY A 844 57.21 -19.34 20.95
C GLY A 844 57.47 -20.78 20.49
N TRP A 845 58.54 -21.04 19.71
CA TRP A 845 58.87 -22.38 19.19
C TRP A 845 58.87 -23.49 20.25
N PHE A 846 59.40 -23.21 21.44
CA PHE A 846 59.48 -24.17 22.56
C PHE A 846 58.34 -24.00 23.58
N GLY A 847 57.32 -23.19 23.27
CA GLY A 847 56.13 -22.99 24.09
C GLY A 847 55.08 -24.09 23.95
N SER A 848 53.94 -23.97 24.65
CA SER A 848 52.86 -24.97 24.67
C SER A 848 51.90 -24.92 23.45
N GLY A 849 52.29 -24.25 22.37
CA GLY A 849 51.52 -24.12 21.13
C GLY A 849 52.31 -24.67 19.93
N SER A 850 51.61 -25.22 18.94
CA SER A 850 52.20 -25.75 17.70
C SER A 850 53.02 -24.66 16.99
N SER A 851 54.29 -24.96 16.70
CA SER A 851 55.15 -24.05 15.93
C SER A 851 54.57 -23.88 14.52
N ALA A 852 54.29 -22.64 14.11
CA ALA A 852 53.68 -22.35 12.82
C ALA A 852 54.60 -22.59 11.61
N VAL A 853 55.90 -22.84 11.83
CA VAL A 853 56.89 -23.20 10.81
C VAL A 853 57.15 -24.70 10.83
N GLN A 854 56.88 -25.39 9.70
CA GLN A 854 56.94 -26.85 9.63
C GLN A 854 58.28 -27.37 9.09
N SER A 855 58.99 -26.57 8.28
CA SER A 855 60.28 -26.96 7.71
C SER A 855 61.17 -25.75 7.36
N PHE A 856 62.47 -25.98 7.35
CA PHE A 856 63.47 -25.10 6.73
C PHE A 856 64.01 -25.80 5.49
N GLN A 857 64.10 -25.10 4.37
CA GLN A 857 64.61 -25.65 3.13
C GLN A 857 65.76 -24.81 2.60
N THR A 858 66.85 -25.43 2.16
CA THR A 858 67.93 -24.74 1.45
C THR A 858 67.71 -24.81 -0.06
N SER A 859 68.33 -23.88 -0.79
CA SER A 859 68.17 -23.78 -2.25
C SER A 859 68.56 -25.03 -3.07
N ASP A 860 69.33 -25.96 -2.51
CA ASP A 860 69.67 -27.24 -3.17
C ASP A 860 68.64 -28.35 -2.91
N GLY A 861 67.63 -28.06 -2.08
CA GLY A 861 66.52 -28.94 -1.76
C GLY A 861 66.68 -29.71 -0.45
N LEU A 862 67.73 -29.50 0.35
CA LEU A 862 67.81 -30.09 1.68
C LEU A 862 66.78 -29.44 2.63
N MET A 863 66.09 -30.26 3.40
CA MET A 863 65.06 -29.91 4.35
C MET A 863 65.44 -30.31 5.78
N LEU A 864 65.03 -29.47 6.73
CA LEU A 864 65.11 -29.70 8.16
C LEU A 864 63.72 -29.48 8.77
N ASP A 865 63.13 -30.54 9.33
CA ASP A 865 61.77 -30.50 9.88
C ASP A 865 61.73 -30.93 11.36
N THR A 866 61.29 -32.15 11.64
CA THR A 866 61.21 -32.78 12.95
C THR A 866 62.56 -32.93 13.66
N GLN A 867 63.70 -32.76 12.96
CA GLN A 867 65.05 -32.88 13.56
C GLN A 867 65.61 -31.56 14.11
N VAL A 868 64.90 -30.42 14.00
CA VAL A 868 65.35 -29.11 14.52
C VAL A 868 65.76 -29.19 16.00
N ASN A 869 64.95 -29.83 16.85
CA ASN A 869 65.22 -29.92 18.30
C ASN A 869 66.50 -30.73 18.61
N GLN A 870 66.80 -31.75 17.79
CA GLN A 870 68.02 -32.53 17.92
C GLN A 870 69.24 -31.68 17.54
N LEU A 871 69.12 -30.88 16.49
CA LEU A 871 70.17 -29.98 16.02
C LEU A 871 70.48 -28.88 17.05
N VAL A 872 69.43 -28.22 17.57
CA VAL A 872 69.54 -27.22 18.66
C VAL A 872 70.23 -27.81 19.88
N SER A 873 69.87 -29.04 20.27
CA SER A 873 70.46 -29.70 21.44
C SER A 873 71.96 -29.98 21.25
N ALA A 874 72.37 -30.44 20.06
CA ALA A 874 73.77 -30.71 19.74
C ALA A 874 74.61 -29.42 19.67
N MET A 875 74.07 -28.37 19.04
CA MET A 875 74.71 -27.05 18.95
C MET A 875 74.83 -26.39 20.33
N ALA A 876 73.81 -26.48 21.17
CA ALA A 876 73.86 -26.01 22.56
C ALA A 876 74.92 -26.75 23.38
N ALA A 877 75.03 -28.08 23.25
CA ALA A 877 76.06 -28.87 23.93
C ALA A 877 77.48 -28.47 23.48
N TYR A 878 77.68 -28.22 22.19
CA TYR A 878 78.94 -27.73 21.65
C TYR A 878 79.29 -26.34 22.19
N SER A 879 78.35 -25.38 22.16
CA SER A 879 78.55 -24.02 22.66
C SER A 879 78.89 -24.02 24.16
N ALA A 880 78.19 -24.83 24.95
CA ALA A 880 78.48 -24.98 26.38
C ALA A 880 79.88 -25.55 26.67
N ALA A 881 80.39 -26.43 25.82
CA ALA A 881 81.74 -26.99 25.92
C ALA A 881 82.83 -26.02 25.41
N ASN A 882 82.46 -24.97 24.68
CA ASN A 882 83.38 -24.02 24.04
C ASN A 882 82.96 -22.55 24.34
N PRO A 883 83.23 -22.02 25.55
CA PRO A 883 82.68 -20.75 26.01
C PRO A 883 83.09 -19.49 25.21
N GLY A 884 84.07 -19.60 24.30
CA GLY A 884 84.50 -18.52 23.41
C GLY A 884 83.95 -18.63 22.00
N PHE A 885 83.04 -19.57 21.74
CA PHE A 885 82.39 -19.73 20.44
C PHE A 885 81.24 -18.72 20.28
N ASP A 886 81.27 -17.96 19.18
CA ASP A 886 80.22 -17.02 18.80
C ASP A 886 79.84 -17.30 17.33
N PRO A 887 78.61 -17.73 17.04
CA PRO A 887 78.18 -18.07 15.69
C PRO A 887 78.24 -16.87 14.71
N GLY A 888 78.11 -15.63 15.20
CA GLY A 888 78.19 -14.43 14.34
C GLY A 888 79.62 -14.08 13.88
N LEU A 889 80.64 -14.63 14.53
CA LEU A 889 82.06 -14.31 14.26
C LEU A 889 82.83 -15.43 13.53
N VAL A 890 82.27 -16.63 13.48
CA VAL A 890 82.91 -17.81 12.87
C VAL A 890 82.34 -18.06 11.47
N THR A 891 83.21 -18.13 10.45
CA THR A 891 82.76 -18.25 9.06
C THR A 891 82.58 -19.70 8.58
N GLN A 892 82.78 -20.70 9.45
CA GLN A 892 82.63 -22.13 9.14
C GLN A 892 82.13 -22.91 10.36
N MET A 893 81.32 -23.94 10.13
CA MET A 893 80.82 -24.84 11.17
C MET A 893 81.97 -25.55 11.91
N PRO A 894 81.89 -25.71 13.24
CA PRO A 894 82.89 -26.46 13.99
C PRO A 894 83.08 -27.90 13.51
N THR A 895 84.33 -28.33 13.38
CA THR A 895 84.69 -29.68 12.91
C THR A 895 84.60 -30.75 14.00
N ASP A 896 83.85 -30.51 15.08
CA ASP A 896 83.67 -31.51 16.14
C ASP A 896 82.91 -32.74 15.58
N PRO A 897 83.48 -33.95 15.67
CA PRO A 897 82.86 -35.12 15.04
C PRO A 897 81.47 -35.45 15.58
N SER A 898 81.17 -35.15 16.84
CA SER A 898 79.85 -35.43 17.43
C SER A 898 78.78 -34.48 16.91
N LEU A 899 79.12 -33.20 16.74
CA LEU A 899 78.24 -32.19 16.15
C LEU A 899 78.02 -32.44 14.65
N GLN A 900 79.09 -32.71 13.91
CA GLN A 900 79.04 -32.96 12.45
C GLN A 900 78.16 -34.16 12.11
N ASN A 901 78.19 -35.22 12.92
CA ASN A 901 77.32 -36.38 12.73
C ASN A 901 75.83 -36.07 12.95
N VAL A 902 75.51 -35.14 13.86
CA VAL A 902 74.12 -34.72 14.08
C VAL A 902 73.64 -33.83 12.93
N ILE A 903 74.44 -32.86 12.50
CA ILE A 903 74.11 -31.99 11.36
C ILE A 903 73.79 -32.84 10.11
N ALA A 904 74.69 -33.75 9.75
CA ALA A 904 74.50 -34.62 8.58
C ALA A 904 73.30 -35.57 8.69
N ALA A 905 72.86 -35.90 9.90
CA ALA A 905 71.69 -36.76 10.14
C ALA A 905 70.37 -35.97 10.26
N SER A 906 70.44 -34.66 10.48
CA SER A 906 69.27 -33.79 10.66
C SER A 906 68.72 -33.26 9.33
N TRP A 907 69.57 -33.03 8.33
CA TRP A 907 69.15 -32.55 7.01
C TRP A 907 68.91 -33.70 6.04
N HIS A 908 67.82 -33.63 5.26
CA HIS A 908 67.43 -34.67 4.31
C HIS A 908 66.75 -34.09 3.07
N HIS A 909 66.73 -34.83 1.96
CA HIS A 909 65.99 -34.47 0.74
C HIS A 909 64.60 -35.09 0.71
#